data_AF-A0A560SNS3-F1
#
_entry.id   AF-A0A560SNS3-F1
#
_cell.length_a   1.000
_cell.length_b   1.000
_cell.length_c   1.000
_cell.angle_alpha   90.00
_cell.angle_beta   90.00
_cell.angle_gamma   90.00
#
_symmetry.space_group_name_H-M   'P 1'
#
loop_
_entity.id
_entity.type
_entity.pdbx_description
1 polymer ?
#
loop_
_entity_poly.entity_id
_entity_poly.type
_entity_poly.pdbx_seq_one_letter_code
_entity_poly.pdbx_strand_id
1 'polypeptide(L)'
;MLLGLNLLKKTKDEFLTDLANLAKAKDTLIFIDTNILSYLFKLHSAARQEFFDWAVVAISEQRLYLPAWCAGEYLARVRENLLHTYTPKSKGDDQPRKALEAMLDTASLFVDDAVLRSTTYPGTRTEYLAGFREAIDGLKQYTQAFKHQFDPDKIHAEIEEHLGPAVLESPIAELCDRAAKEGPSRIEHRLPPGFRDEAKPENRLGDLIIWFEILEYSLVRKDDFAHVLFLTNDEKSDWVYVPAKRLDMTRTGLKPVPNNNPNLKVIDPRLVSEFKQEIGHPHVSICTLSTLVQGLSKTDPTTVAQLAAAIQIELVASEGLAAEINTSVLEEPNAELEIESPPAPALAPEAVPEVDPLAEHAADDHGVDAANGVPDVVPEQPVQADPPVHAAPDPGDEIAAAIQLEGYRDSTYQADAPGELNDIISSLQSHNWYIQNPAIEKLRAIVHEDFPPTSWFVLGRNIYQAACGNAQKAMDFISNLDTRLKRFPEPISKYVLAGIVFEIYFDSKGALRDSPKAGYLAKPLSLLAKADYPDVRAFIRSKLELAGAHLFFSPGDDQQRTVVVQSEPVETEDVLDTGKRRQLRSITLDGRQILVDAPPDEDQWSTRYRMSYSSTDILEDISTSLSIPRWALTLVLDPEVDANVRFVLPEDRWFRPGIVLGADGADIAHD
;
A
#
# COMPACT_ATOMS: atom_id res chain seq x y z
N MET A 1 28.15 3.25 -23.07
CA MET A 1 28.20 2.47 -21.81
C MET A 1 28.57 3.39 -20.64
N LEU A 2 27.86 3.31 -19.52
CA LEU A 2 28.16 4.06 -18.29
C LEU A 2 29.15 3.26 -17.41
N LEU A 3 30.06 3.93 -16.70
CA LEU A 3 31.06 3.30 -15.80
C LEU A 3 30.47 2.80 -14.47
N GLY A 4 29.20 2.39 -14.47
CA GLY A 4 28.41 2.15 -13.26
C GLY A 4 27.83 3.43 -12.66
N LEU A 5 26.74 3.27 -11.90
CA LEU A 5 26.03 4.36 -11.21
C LEU A 5 26.30 4.25 -9.71
N ASN A 6 27.35 4.92 -9.21
CA ASN A 6 27.58 4.97 -7.76
C ASN A 6 26.43 5.67 -7.00
N LEU A 7 25.81 6.66 -7.65
CA LEU A 7 24.68 7.42 -7.13
C LEU A 7 23.51 7.36 -8.12
N LEU A 8 22.40 6.78 -7.68
CA LEU A 8 21.11 6.95 -8.33
C LEU A 8 20.62 8.38 -8.06
N LYS A 9 20.55 9.20 -9.12
CA LYS A 9 20.10 10.60 -9.04
C LYS A 9 18.58 10.74 -8.96
N LYS A 10 17.93 9.87 -8.19
CA LYS A 10 16.50 9.87 -7.92
C LYS A 10 16.30 9.54 -6.45
N THR A 11 15.29 10.16 -5.86
CA THR A 11 14.71 9.70 -4.60
C THR A 11 14.00 8.37 -4.80
N LYS A 12 13.74 7.66 -3.69
CA LYS A 12 12.89 6.45 -3.74
C LYS A 12 11.53 6.77 -4.36
N ASP A 13 10.95 7.89 -3.96
CA ASP A 13 9.65 8.34 -4.41
C ASP A 13 9.63 8.62 -5.92
N GLU A 14 10.60 9.40 -6.42
CA GLU A 14 10.74 9.64 -7.86
C GLU A 14 10.93 8.33 -8.62
N PHE A 15 11.78 7.43 -8.12
CA PHE A 15 12.02 6.15 -8.77
C PHE A 15 10.76 5.29 -8.88
N LEU A 16 9.97 5.18 -7.81
CA LEU A 16 8.71 4.43 -7.80
C LEU A 16 7.64 5.09 -8.65
N THR A 17 7.52 6.43 -8.59
CA THR A 17 6.58 7.19 -9.44
C THR A 17 6.94 7.03 -10.92
N ASP A 18 8.21 7.06 -11.28
CA ASP A 18 8.65 6.85 -12.67
C ASP A 18 8.27 5.45 -13.18
N LEU A 19 8.44 4.41 -12.36
CA LEU A 19 8.01 3.05 -12.74
C LEU A 19 6.50 2.94 -12.91
N ALA A 20 5.72 3.57 -12.03
CA ALA A 20 4.28 3.60 -12.15
C ALA A 20 3.82 4.34 -13.42
N ASN A 21 4.48 5.46 -13.74
CA ASN A 21 4.22 6.23 -14.94
C ASN A 21 4.56 5.41 -16.19
N LEU A 22 5.70 4.71 -16.22
CA LEU A 22 6.06 3.81 -17.31
C LEU A 22 5.03 2.69 -17.50
N ALA A 23 4.55 2.08 -16.42
CA ALA A 23 3.53 1.03 -16.51
C ALA A 23 2.19 1.53 -17.07
N LYS A 24 1.87 2.82 -16.87
CA LYS A 24 0.64 3.47 -17.34
C LYS A 24 0.78 4.15 -18.71
N ALA A 25 2.00 4.44 -19.17
CA ALA A 25 2.24 5.21 -20.38
C ALA A 25 1.87 4.40 -21.65
N LYS A 26 1.15 5.06 -22.57
CA LYS A 26 0.66 4.46 -23.83
C LYS A 26 1.78 4.05 -24.79
N ASP A 27 2.94 4.68 -24.68
CA ASP A 27 4.12 4.48 -25.51
C ASP A 27 5.18 3.58 -24.83
N THR A 28 4.81 2.86 -23.76
CA THR A 28 5.71 1.90 -23.11
C THR A 28 5.33 0.47 -23.43
N LEU A 29 6.27 -0.29 -24.00
CA LEU A 29 6.14 -1.74 -24.16
C LEU A 29 6.51 -2.43 -22.84
N ILE A 30 5.72 -3.40 -22.42
CA ILE A 30 5.87 -4.14 -21.17
C ILE A 30 6.07 -5.61 -21.52
N PHE A 31 7.16 -6.21 -21.05
CA PHE A 31 7.41 -7.64 -21.22
C PHE A 31 7.41 -8.32 -19.86
N ILE A 32 6.76 -9.48 -19.75
CA ILE A 32 6.66 -10.23 -18.48
C ILE A 32 7.44 -11.54 -18.53
N ASP A 33 8.10 -11.90 -17.43
CA ASP A 33 8.87 -13.15 -17.30
C ASP A 33 8.01 -14.32 -16.77
N THR A 34 8.42 -15.57 -17.02
CA THR A 34 7.83 -16.82 -16.49
C THR A 34 7.70 -16.79 -14.97
N ASN A 35 8.65 -16.16 -14.27
CA ASN A 35 8.61 -16.07 -12.81
C ASN A 35 7.44 -15.21 -12.29
N ILE A 36 6.89 -14.31 -13.11
CA ILE A 36 5.69 -13.54 -12.78
C ILE A 36 4.46 -14.46 -12.85
N LEU A 37 4.35 -15.29 -13.89
CA LEU A 37 3.28 -16.29 -14.00
C LEU A 37 3.31 -17.26 -12.81
N SER A 38 4.52 -17.72 -12.45
CA SER A 38 4.75 -18.59 -11.31
C SER A 38 4.33 -17.93 -9.99
N TYR A 39 4.53 -16.61 -9.88
CA TYR A 39 4.17 -15.84 -8.69
C TYR A 39 2.66 -15.79 -8.46
N LEU A 40 1.85 -15.78 -9.51
CA LEU A 40 0.38 -15.73 -9.40
C LEU A 40 -0.19 -16.93 -8.62
N PHE A 41 0.48 -18.09 -8.64
CA PHE A 41 0.09 -19.28 -7.87
C PHE A 41 0.24 -19.11 -6.35
N LYS A 42 0.92 -18.06 -5.89
CA LYS A 42 1.06 -17.71 -4.47
C LYS A 42 -0.01 -16.73 -3.98
N LEU A 43 -0.70 -16.07 -4.90
CA LEU A 43 -1.64 -15.00 -4.60
C LEU A 43 -3.05 -15.54 -4.39
N HIS A 44 -3.82 -14.93 -3.48
CA HIS A 44 -5.26 -15.19 -3.39
C HIS A 44 -6.02 -14.58 -4.58
N SER A 45 -7.26 -15.03 -4.81
CA SER A 45 -8.04 -14.67 -6.01
C SER A 45 -8.17 -13.17 -6.24
N ALA A 46 -8.48 -12.39 -5.20
CA ALA A 46 -8.63 -10.93 -5.33
C ALA A 46 -7.30 -10.22 -5.72
N ALA A 47 -6.16 -10.64 -5.16
CA ALA A 47 -4.85 -10.10 -5.55
C ALA A 47 -4.49 -10.47 -7.00
N ARG A 48 -4.83 -11.68 -7.45
CA ARG A 48 -4.66 -12.07 -8.87
C ARG A 48 -5.56 -11.26 -9.78
N GLN A 49 -6.80 -11.02 -9.38
CA GLN A 49 -7.74 -10.21 -10.16
C GLN A 49 -7.21 -8.79 -10.38
N GLU A 50 -6.69 -8.12 -9.35
CA GLU A 50 -6.08 -6.80 -9.50
C GLU A 50 -4.89 -6.80 -10.49
N PHE A 51 -4.08 -7.86 -10.49
CA PHE A 51 -3.01 -8.02 -11.48
C PHE A 51 -3.58 -8.19 -12.90
N PHE A 52 -4.59 -9.04 -13.07
CA PHE A 52 -5.22 -9.25 -14.38
C PHE A 52 -5.94 -8.02 -14.90
N ASP A 53 -6.63 -7.27 -14.05
CA ASP A 53 -7.31 -6.03 -14.41
C ASP A 53 -6.30 -5.01 -14.99
N TRP A 54 -5.12 -4.87 -14.36
CA TRP A 54 -4.03 -4.05 -14.90
C TRP A 54 -3.47 -4.61 -16.22
N ALA A 55 -3.19 -5.92 -16.28
CA ALA A 55 -2.57 -6.55 -17.43
C ALA A 55 -3.48 -6.50 -18.67
N VAL A 56 -4.76 -6.78 -18.53
CA VAL A 56 -5.75 -6.77 -19.62
C VAL A 56 -5.88 -5.39 -20.26
N VAL A 57 -5.82 -4.31 -19.48
CA VAL A 57 -5.78 -2.94 -20.02
C VAL A 57 -4.52 -2.72 -20.86
N ALA A 58 -3.34 -3.13 -20.36
CA ALA A 58 -2.10 -2.98 -21.12
C ALA A 58 -2.06 -3.88 -22.38
N ILE A 59 -2.71 -5.05 -22.35
CA ILE A 59 -2.85 -5.94 -23.51
C ILE A 59 -3.78 -5.32 -24.56
N SER A 60 -4.93 -4.79 -24.16
CA SER A 60 -5.90 -4.19 -25.08
C SER A 60 -5.32 -2.94 -25.77
N GLU A 61 -4.42 -2.23 -25.09
CA GLU A 61 -3.65 -1.11 -25.63
C GLU A 61 -2.42 -1.51 -26.45
N GLN A 62 -2.19 -2.81 -26.68
CA GLN A 62 -1.03 -3.32 -27.44
C GLN A 62 0.33 -2.92 -26.84
N ARG A 63 0.43 -3.04 -25.51
CA ARG A 63 1.61 -2.68 -24.73
C ARG A 63 2.22 -3.83 -23.96
N LEU A 64 1.42 -4.75 -23.41
CA LEU A 64 1.92 -5.87 -22.62
C LEU A 64 2.05 -7.14 -23.46
N TYR A 65 3.22 -7.76 -23.36
CA TYR A 65 3.62 -8.94 -24.11
C TYR A 65 4.26 -9.99 -23.21
N LEU A 66 3.96 -11.26 -23.47
CA LEU A 66 4.60 -12.43 -22.87
C LEU A 66 5.54 -13.03 -23.91
N PRO A 67 6.88 -12.96 -23.72
CA PRO A 67 7.82 -13.64 -24.59
C PRO A 67 7.45 -15.12 -24.77
N ALA A 68 7.50 -15.60 -26.01
CA ALA A 68 7.19 -16.98 -26.37
C ALA A 68 8.12 -17.97 -25.68
N TRP A 69 9.37 -17.58 -25.39
CA TRP A 69 10.25 -18.41 -24.57
C TRP A 69 9.68 -18.60 -23.16
N CYS A 70 9.24 -17.52 -22.52
CA CYS A 70 8.61 -17.57 -21.20
C CYS A 70 7.32 -18.40 -21.20
N ALA A 71 6.47 -18.23 -22.22
CA ALA A 71 5.28 -19.06 -22.40
C ALA A 71 5.63 -20.55 -22.58
N GLY A 72 6.71 -20.86 -23.30
CA GLY A 72 7.21 -22.22 -23.50
C GLY A 72 7.73 -22.87 -22.21
N GLU A 73 8.46 -22.13 -21.39
CA GLU A 73 8.92 -22.58 -20.06
C GLU A 73 7.72 -22.88 -19.14
N TYR A 74 6.71 -22.02 -19.15
CA TYR A 74 5.49 -22.23 -18.40
C TYR A 74 4.73 -23.47 -18.91
N LEU A 75 4.56 -23.60 -20.23
CA LEU A 75 3.89 -24.74 -20.87
C LEU A 75 4.58 -26.07 -20.57
N ALA A 76 5.92 -26.10 -20.48
CA ALA A 76 6.65 -27.31 -20.07
C ALA A 76 6.17 -27.80 -18.70
N ARG A 77 5.97 -26.90 -17.74
CA ARG A 77 5.46 -27.24 -16.41
C ARG A 77 4.01 -27.68 -16.41
N VAL A 78 3.18 -27.12 -17.28
CA VAL A 78 1.80 -27.60 -17.51
C VAL A 78 1.83 -29.05 -18.00
N ARG A 79 2.65 -29.34 -19.03
CA ARG A 79 2.76 -30.68 -19.64
C ARG A 79 3.32 -31.73 -18.69
N GLU A 80 4.21 -31.33 -17.80
CA GLU A 80 4.80 -32.20 -16.78
C GLU A 80 3.92 -32.35 -15.53
N ASN A 81 2.74 -31.71 -15.49
CA ASN A 81 1.83 -31.65 -14.34
C ASN A 81 2.51 -31.11 -13.06
N LEU A 82 3.39 -30.12 -13.23
CA LEU A 82 4.19 -29.53 -12.16
C LEU A 82 3.68 -28.17 -11.68
N LEU A 83 2.48 -27.74 -12.09
CA LEU A 83 1.90 -26.45 -11.63
C LEU A 83 1.73 -26.38 -10.11
N HIS A 84 1.44 -27.52 -9.47
CA HIS A 84 1.38 -27.65 -8.01
C HIS A 84 2.70 -27.28 -7.31
N THR A 85 3.83 -27.21 -8.03
CA THR A 85 5.12 -26.78 -7.45
C THR A 85 5.22 -25.27 -7.27
N TYR A 86 4.37 -24.49 -7.95
CA TYR A 86 4.29 -23.04 -7.81
C TYR A 86 3.41 -22.60 -6.65
N THR A 87 2.49 -23.45 -6.20
CA THR A 87 1.66 -23.14 -5.04
C THR A 87 2.51 -23.19 -3.76
N PRO A 88 2.21 -22.35 -2.76
CA PRO A 88 2.87 -22.43 -1.47
C PRO A 88 2.71 -23.85 -0.92
N LYS A 89 3.82 -24.59 -0.80
CA LYS A 89 3.80 -25.90 -0.12
C LYS A 89 3.31 -25.65 1.29
N SER A 90 2.13 -26.14 1.66
CA SER A 90 1.82 -26.30 3.07
C SER A 90 2.91 -27.24 3.61
N LYS A 91 3.83 -26.71 4.43
CA LYS A 91 4.79 -27.56 5.13
C LYS A 91 4.00 -28.37 6.13
N GLY A 92 3.40 -29.48 5.67
CA GLY A 92 2.56 -30.42 6.42
C GLY A 92 1.59 -29.75 7.38
N ASP A 93 0.30 -29.71 7.02
CA ASP A 93 -0.85 -29.10 7.72
C ASP A 93 -0.92 -29.24 9.25
N ASP A 94 -0.12 -30.14 9.85
CA ASP A 94 -0.02 -30.44 11.27
C ASP A 94 1.21 -29.85 11.99
N GLN A 95 2.21 -29.26 11.32
CA GLN A 95 3.45 -28.81 11.99
C GLN A 95 3.20 -27.77 13.10
N PRO A 96 2.43 -26.69 12.87
CA PRO A 96 2.13 -25.72 13.94
C PRO A 96 1.29 -26.36 15.06
N ARG A 97 0.36 -27.24 14.69
CA ARG A 97 -0.48 -27.95 15.66
C ARG A 97 0.37 -28.88 16.55
N LYS A 98 1.26 -29.67 15.96
CA LYS A 98 2.19 -30.55 16.67
C LYS A 98 3.15 -29.77 17.57
N ALA A 99 3.61 -28.60 17.12
CA ALA A 99 4.43 -27.72 17.96
C ALA A 99 3.65 -27.24 19.20
N LEU A 100 2.39 -26.81 19.03
CA LEU A 100 1.53 -26.41 20.14
C LEU A 100 1.14 -27.59 21.05
N GLU A 101 0.92 -28.78 20.49
CA GLU A 101 0.71 -30.02 21.25
C GLU A 101 1.95 -30.38 22.08
N ALA A 102 3.16 -30.25 21.50
CA ALA A 102 4.41 -30.44 22.24
C ALA A 102 4.62 -29.38 23.33
N MET A 103 4.21 -28.13 23.10
CA MET A 103 4.21 -27.09 24.15
C MET A 103 3.24 -27.43 25.28
N LEU A 104 2.04 -27.95 24.97
CA LEU A 104 1.09 -28.42 25.96
C LEU A 104 1.67 -29.60 26.78
N ASP A 105 2.28 -30.57 26.11
CA ASP A 105 2.93 -31.70 26.78
C ASP A 105 4.05 -31.21 27.71
N THR A 106 4.87 -30.27 27.24
CA THR A 106 5.92 -29.64 28.07
C THR A 106 5.34 -28.90 29.27
N ALA A 107 4.30 -28.10 29.07
CA ALA A 107 3.61 -27.39 30.16
C ALA A 107 3.02 -28.37 31.18
N SER A 108 2.50 -29.52 30.73
CA SER A 108 1.95 -30.54 31.61
C SER A 108 2.97 -31.14 32.60
N LEU A 109 4.28 -31.06 32.28
CA LEU A 109 5.36 -31.59 33.12
C LEU A 109 5.68 -30.72 34.34
N PHE A 110 5.54 -29.39 34.24
CA PHE A 110 6.02 -28.47 35.28
C PHE A 110 4.97 -27.46 35.79
N VAL A 111 3.87 -27.25 35.06
CA VAL A 111 2.83 -26.32 35.51
C VAL A 111 2.00 -26.96 36.61
N ASP A 112 1.98 -26.32 37.78
CA ASP A 112 1.15 -26.64 38.93
C ASP A 112 0.39 -25.42 39.47
N ASP A 113 -0.45 -25.62 40.49
CA ASP A 113 -1.26 -24.54 41.06
C ASP A 113 -0.42 -23.45 41.74
N ALA A 114 0.83 -23.73 42.14
CA ALA A 114 1.72 -22.73 42.74
C ALA A 114 2.32 -21.83 41.65
N VAL A 115 2.76 -22.42 40.53
CA VAL A 115 3.23 -21.69 39.34
C VAL A 115 2.12 -20.79 38.80
N LEU A 116 0.89 -21.30 38.65
CA LEU A 116 -0.23 -20.51 38.11
C LEU A 116 -0.62 -19.30 38.98
N ARG A 117 -0.57 -19.44 40.31
CA ARG A 117 -0.79 -18.31 41.23
C ARG A 117 0.27 -17.23 41.09
N SER A 118 1.51 -17.61 40.78
CA SER A 118 2.60 -16.64 40.57
C SER A 118 2.52 -15.88 39.24
N THR A 119 1.79 -16.42 38.26
CA THR A 119 1.63 -15.83 36.92
C THR A 119 0.28 -15.14 36.70
N THR A 120 -0.52 -14.96 37.76
CA THR A 120 -1.84 -14.28 37.70
C THR A 120 -2.88 -15.02 36.84
N TYR A 121 -2.74 -16.33 36.65
CA TYR A 121 -3.78 -17.12 35.99
C TYR A 121 -4.93 -17.40 36.99
N PRO A 122 -6.19 -17.06 36.66
CA PRO A 122 -7.29 -17.09 37.62
C PRO A 122 -7.86 -18.50 37.93
N GLY A 123 -7.33 -19.55 37.32
CA GLY A 123 -7.85 -20.92 37.42
C GLY A 123 -6.86 -21.97 37.95
N THR A 124 -7.35 -23.19 38.10
CA THR A 124 -6.60 -24.39 38.51
C THR A 124 -5.74 -24.95 37.38
N ARG A 125 -4.78 -25.83 37.70
CA ARG A 125 -4.01 -26.60 36.71
C ARG A 125 -4.90 -27.34 35.71
N THR A 126 -6.01 -27.91 36.19
CA THR A 126 -6.96 -28.63 35.32
C THR A 126 -7.61 -27.69 34.32
N GLU A 127 -8.07 -26.52 34.76
CA GLU A 127 -8.67 -25.49 33.90
C GLU A 127 -7.63 -24.90 32.93
N TYR A 128 -6.39 -24.72 33.36
CA TYR A 128 -5.28 -24.28 32.51
C TYR A 128 -5.02 -25.26 31.37
N LEU A 129 -4.81 -26.55 31.68
CA LEU A 129 -4.52 -27.56 30.66
C LEU A 129 -5.74 -27.80 29.74
N ALA A 130 -6.95 -27.75 30.29
CA ALA A 130 -8.18 -27.84 29.51
C ALA A 130 -8.31 -26.66 28.54
N GLY A 131 -8.13 -25.43 29.02
CA GLY A 131 -8.19 -24.22 28.19
C GLY A 131 -7.08 -24.18 27.13
N PHE A 132 -5.87 -24.64 27.45
CA PHE A 132 -4.79 -24.76 26.46
C PHE A 132 -5.16 -25.76 25.36
N ARG A 133 -5.70 -26.94 25.73
CA ARG A 133 -6.18 -27.92 24.74
C ARG A 133 -7.35 -27.39 23.92
N GLU A 134 -8.29 -26.71 24.55
CA GLU A 134 -9.41 -26.05 23.87
C GLU A 134 -8.93 -24.98 22.89
N ALA A 135 -7.89 -24.22 23.22
CA ALA A 135 -7.27 -23.27 22.29
C ALA A 135 -6.66 -24.00 21.08
N ILE A 136 -5.93 -25.11 21.29
CA ILE A 136 -5.39 -25.94 20.20
C ILE A 136 -6.51 -26.50 19.31
N ASP A 137 -7.59 -26.99 19.90
CA ASP A 137 -8.73 -27.54 19.17
C ASP A 137 -9.56 -26.44 18.48
N GLY A 138 -9.67 -25.26 19.09
CA GLY A 138 -10.27 -24.07 18.52
C GLY A 138 -9.53 -23.56 17.28
N LEU A 139 -8.22 -23.82 17.17
CA LEU A 139 -7.45 -23.53 15.95
C LEU A 139 -7.83 -24.41 14.77
N LYS A 140 -8.40 -25.60 15.01
CA LYS A 140 -8.72 -26.59 13.96
C LYS A 140 -9.65 -26.03 12.88
N GLN A 141 -10.58 -25.15 13.24
CA GLN A 141 -11.51 -24.55 12.27
C GLN A 141 -10.79 -23.60 11.29
N TYR A 142 -9.71 -22.94 11.75
CA TYR A 142 -8.93 -22.01 10.93
C TYR A 142 -7.85 -22.75 10.13
N THR A 143 -7.18 -23.74 10.74
CA THR A 143 -6.18 -24.55 10.04
C THR A 143 -6.78 -25.46 8.98
N GLN A 144 -8.08 -25.75 9.04
CA GLN A 144 -8.80 -26.43 7.96
C GLN A 144 -8.75 -25.64 6.64
N ALA A 145 -8.73 -24.31 6.68
CA ALA A 145 -8.58 -23.50 5.48
C ALA A 145 -7.23 -23.73 4.78
N PHE A 146 -6.19 -24.13 5.51
CA PHE A 146 -4.89 -24.46 4.91
C PHE A 146 -4.91 -25.77 4.11
N LYS A 147 -5.93 -26.62 4.31
CA LYS A 147 -6.17 -27.80 3.47
C LYS A 147 -6.71 -27.43 2.09
N HIS A 148 -7.33 -26.24 1.98
CA HIS A 148 -7.73 -25.71 0.69
C HIS A 148 -6.47 -25.25 -0.02
N GLN A 149 -5.93 -26.12 -0.87
CA GLN A 149 -4.86 -25.76 -1.78
C GLN A 149 -5.44 -24.89 -2.88
N PHE A 150 -4.62 -23.94 -3.34
CA PHE A 150 -4.86 -23.29 -4.62
C PHE A 150 -5.06 -24.36 -5.67
N ASP A 151 -6.22 -24.33 -6.34
CA ASP A 151 -6.50 -25.17 -7.48
C ASP A 151 -5.62 -24.71 -8.65
N PRO A 152 -4.57 -25.48 -9.01
CA PRO A 152 -3.62 -25.04 -10.04
C PRO A 152 -4.29 -24.98 -11.42
N ASP A 153 -5.31 -25.81 -11.67
CA ASP A 153 -6.04 -25.84 -12.94
C ASP A 153 -6.91 -24.58 -13.08
N LYS A 154 -7.54 -24.16 -11.99
CA LYS A 154 -8.28 -22.89 -11.96
C LYS A 154 -7.37 -21.69 -12.22
N ILE A 155 -6.22 -21.62 -11.55
CA ILE A 155 -5.27 -20.51 -11.74
C ILE A 155 -4.70 -20.52 -13.16
N HIS A 156 -4.42 -21.72 -13.70
CA HIS A 156 -3.99 -21.88 -15.07
C HIS A 156 -5.03 -21.34 -16.06
N ALA A 157 -6.31 -21.67 -15.87
CA ALA A 157 -7.39 -21.15 -16.70
C ALA A 157 -7.50 -19.62 -16.64
N GLU A 158 -7.36 -19.02 -15.45
CA GLU A 158 -7.31 -17.54 -15.29
C GLU A 158 -6.13 -16.92 -16.07
N ILE A 159 -4.94 -17.56 -16.03
CA ILE A 159 -3.74 -17.11 -16.77
C ILE A 159 -3.95 -17.24 -18.28
N GLU A 160 -4.50 -18.37 -18.75
CA GLU A 160 -4.80 -18.61 -20.17
C GLU A 160 -5.78 -17.57 -20.70
N GLU A 161 -6.88 -17.32 -19.98
CA GLU A 161 -7.91 -16.35 -20.36
C GLU A 161 -7.34 -14.92 -20.45
N HIS A 162 -6.59 -14.47 -19.44
CA HIS A 162 -6.19 -13.07 -19.33
C HIS A 162 -4.84 -12.74 -19.97
N LEU A 163 -3.88 -13.66 -19.99
CA LEU A 163 -2.52 -13.43 -20.50
C LEU A 163 -2.20 -14.20 -21.77
N GLY A 164 -2.99 -15.22 -22.13
CA GLY A 164 -2.83 -15.96 -23.38
C GLY A 164 -2.76 -15.07 -24.63
N PRO A 165 -3.64 -14.04 -24.78
CA PRO A 165 -3.58 -13.11 -25.91
C PRO A 165 -2.29 -12.27 -26.00
N ALA A 166 -1.48 -12.21 -24.94
CA ALA A 166 -0.24 -11.44 -24.91
C ALA A 166 0.99 -12.22 -25.42
N VAL A 167 0.86 -13.52 -25.68
CA VAL A 167 1.99 -14.37 -26.11
C VAL A 167 2.50 -13.91 -27.47
N LEU A 168 3.80 -13.66 -27.56
CA LEU A 168 4.43 -13.26 -28.82
C LEU A 168 4.48 -14.41 -29.84
N GLU A 169 4.36 -14.06 -31.12
CA GLU A 169 4.65 -14.97 -32.22
C GLU A 169 6.10 -14.82 -32.67
N SER A 170 7.03 -15.39 -31.89
CA SER A 170 8.47 -15.23 -32.12
C SER A 170 9.12 -16.43 -32.80
N PRO A 171 10.17 -16.22 -33.62
CA PRO A 171 10.91 -17.30 -34.28
C PRO A 171 11.87 -18.00 -33.29
N ILE A 172 11.32 -18.73 -32.31
CA ILE A 172 12.08 -19.32 -31.19
C ILE A 172 13.27 -20.18 -31.66
N ALA A 173 13.15 -20.91 -32.76
CA ALA A 173 14.25 -21.72 -33.29
C ALA A 173 15.45 -20.85 -33.73
N GLU A 174 15.20 -19.71 -34.38
CA GLU A 174 16.24 -18.78 -34.82
C GLU A 174 16.90 -18.07 -33.62
N LEU A 175 16.09 -17.67 -32.64
CA LEU A 175 16.57 -17.11 -31.37
C LEU A 175 17.45 -18.10 -30.61
N CYS A 176 17.06 -19.38 -30.56
CA CYS A 176 17.88 -20.46 -30.00
C CYS A 176 19.22 -20.60 -30.73
N ASP A 177 19.20 -20.59 -32.07
CA ASP A 177 20.41 -20.70 -32.88
C ASP A 177 21.36 -19.52 -32.66
N ARG A 178 20.81 -18.30 -32.51
CA ARG A 178 21.57 -17.11 -32.16
C ARG A 178 22.18 -17.23 -30.77
N ALA A 179 21.37 -17.61 -29.77
CA ALA A 179 21.83 -17.81 -28.40
C ALA A 179 22.90 -18.90 -28.30
N ALA A 180 22.80 -19.98 -29.06
CA ALA A 180 23.81 -21.03 -29.11
C ALA A 180 25.16 -20.54 -29.69
N LYS A 181 25.13 -19.59 -30.63
CA LYS A 181 26.34 -18.99 -31.23
C LYS A 181 26.99 -17.96 -30.31
N GLU A 182 26.21 -17.06 -29.71
CA GLU A 182 26.72 -15.97 -28.88
C GLU A 182 26.95 -16.37 -27.41
N GLY A 183 26.10 -17.23 -26.87
CA GLY A 183 26.02 -17.61 -25.46
C GLY A 183 27.33 -18.06 -24.83
N PRO A 184 28.11 -18.99 -25.44
CA PRO A 184 29.39 -19.43 -24.87
C PRO A 184 30.37 -18.28 -24.62
N SER A 185 30.50 -17.34 -25.58
CA SER A 185 31.38 -16.19 -25.43
C SER A 185 30.85 -15.21 -24.39
N ARG A 186 29.53 -15.01 -24.32
CA ARG A 186 28.91 -14.17 -23.29
C ARG A 186 29.15 -14.71 -21.88
N ILE A 187 29.00 -16.01 -21.67
CA ILE A 187 29.26 -16.67 -20.39
C ILE A 187 30.74 -16.51 -19.99
N GLU A 188 31.67 -16.83 -20.89
CA GLU A 188 33.12 -16.71 -20.66
C GLU A 188 33.52 -15.30 -20.21
N HIS A 189 32.97 -14.27 -20.86
CA HIS A 189 33.29 -12.86 -20.59
C HIS A 189 32.34 -12.20 -19.57
N ARG A 190 31.43 -12.97 -18.97
CA ARG A 190 30.39 -12.48 -18.04
C ARG A 190 29.58 -11.31 -18.62
N LEU A 191 29.25 -11.39 -19.90
CA LEU A 191 28.38 -10.44 -20.59
C LEU A 191 26.91 -10.81 -20.33
N PRO A 192 26.07 -9.87 -19.88
CA PRO A 192 24.69 -10.14 -19.54
C PRO A 192 23.79 -10.32 -20.78
N PRO A 193 22.59 -10.89 -20.59
CA PRO A 193 22.14 -11.63 -19.41
C PRO A 193 22.49 -13.12 -19.50
N GLY A 194 22.28 -13.89 -18.43
CA GLY A 194 22.32 -15.36 -18.42
C GLY A 194 23.64 -16.00 -17.99
N PHE A 195 24.73 -15.25 -17.78
CA PHE A 195 26.00 -15.84 -17.32
C PHE A 195 25.94 -16.40 -15.88
N ARG A 196 24.91 -16.06 -15.10
CA ARG A 196 24.68 -16.66 -13.78
C ARG A 196 24.05 -18.05 -13.83
N ASP A 197 23.55 -18.45 -14.99
CA ASP A 197 22.83 -19.72 -15.18
C ASP A 197 23.67 -20.84 -15.81
N GLU A 198 25.00 -20.64 -15.93
CA GLU A 198 25.94 -21.61 -16.51
C GLU A 198 25.84 -23.01 -15.87
N ALA A 199 25.61 -23.07 -14.56
CA ALA A 199 25.55 -24.32 -13.81
C ALA A 199 24.22 -25.09 -14.00
N LYS A 200 23.22 -24.51 -14.69
CA LYS A 200 21.93 -25.19 -14.91
C LYS A 200 22.08 -26.31 -15.95
N PRO A 201 21.52 -27.51 -15.69
CA PRO A 201 21.62 -28.64 -16.62
C PRO A 201 20.83 -28.41 -17.92
N GLU A 202 19.74 -27.65 -17.82
CA GLU A 202 18.86 -27.29 -18.93
C GLU A 202 18.58 -25.79 -18.87
N ASN A 203 18.18 -25.21 -20.02
CA ASN A 203 17.77 -23.81 -20.11
C ASN A 203 18.84 -22.78 -19.66
N ARG A 204 20.13 -23.11 -19.78
CA ARG A 204 21.24 -22.21 -19.40
C ARG A 204 21.33 -20.91 -20.23
N LEU A 205 20.63 -20.85 -21.36
CA LEU A 205 20.59 -19.68 -22.26
C LEU A 205 19.22 -19.00 -22.30
N GLY A 206 18.26 -19.41 -21.44
CA GLY A 206 16.89 -18.89 -21.47
C GLY A 206 16.83 -17.38 -21.33
N ASP A 207 17.52 -16.82 -20.33
CA ASP A 207 17.63 -15.38 -20.10
C ASP A 207 18.12 -14.62 -21.35
N LEU A 208 19.08 -15.20 -22.08
CA LEU A 208 19.61 -14.61 -23.32
C LEU A 208 18.59 -14.68 -24.46
N ILE A 209 17.82 -15.77 -24.56
CA ILE A 209 16.76 -15.93 -25.57
C ILE A 209 15.65 -14.92 -25.31
N ILE A 210 15.22 -14.75 -24.06
CA ILE A 210 14.24 -13.73 -23.65
C ILE A 210 14.73 -12.33 -24.03
N TRP A 211 16.00 -12.03 -23.77
CA TRP A 211 16.59 -10.74 -24.12
C TRP A 211 16.60 -10.47 -25.62
N PHE A 212 16.95 -11.47 -26.44
CA PHE A 212 16.87 -11.34 -27.89
C PHE A 212 15.45 -11.14 -28.40
N GLU A 213 14.47 -11.82 -27.80
CA GLU A 213 13.06 -11.64 -28.13
C GLU A 213 12.58 -10.21 -27.84
N ILE A 214 12.96 -9.65 -26.69
CA ILE A 214 12.68 -8.24 -26.33
C ILE A 214 13.30 -7.30 -27.37
N LEU A 215 14.57 -7.51 -27.74
CA LEU A 215 15.27 -6.67 -28.72
C LEU A 215 14.62 -6.74 -30.11
N GLU A 216 14.34 -7.94 -30.61
CA GLU A 216 13.76 -8.12 -31.96
C GLU A 216 12.36 -7.55 -32.04
N TYR A 217 11.51 -7.81 -31.04
CA TYR A 217 10.16 -7.24 -31.01
C TYR A 217 10.19 -5.71 -30.89
N SER A 218 11.07 -5.17 -30.04
CA SER A 218 11.26 -3.72 -29.92
C SER A 218 11.75 -3.12 -31.23
N LEU A 219 12.66 -3.78 -31.96
CA LEU A 219 13.15 -3.27 -33.24
C LEU A 219 12.03 -3.19 -34.29
N VAL A 220 11.12 -4.17 -34.31
CA VAL A 220 9.94 -4.16 -35.19
C VAL A 220 9.00 -3.00 -34.86
N ARG A 221 8.85 -2.66 -33.57
CA ARG A 221 7.95 -1.61 -33.08
C ARG A 221 8.62 -0.25 -32.87
N LYS A 222 9.87 -0.05 -33.28
CA LYS A 222 10.72 1.11 -32.92
C LYS A 222 10.10 2.50 -33.13
N ASP A 223 9.12 2.62 -34.03
CA ASP A 223 8.47 3.89 -34.38
C ASP A 223 7.21 4.16 -33.51
N ASP A 224 6.76 3.16 -32.73
CA ASP A 224 5.48 3.14 -32.01
C ASP A 224 5.64 3.09 -30.47
N PHE A 225 6.86 3.19 -29.95
CA PHE A 225 7.12 3.21 -28.51
C PHE A 225 8.28 4.14 -28.14
N ALA A 226 8.30 4.60 -26.89
CA ALA A 226 9.35 5.46 -26.34
C ALA A 226 10.19 4.78 -25.25
N HIS A 227 9.65 3.75 -24.59
CA HIS A 227 10.32 3.02 -23.51
C HIS A 227 9.95 1.52 -23.46
N VAL A 228 10.88 0.67 -22.98
CA VAL A 228 10.60 -0.74 -22.64
C VAL A 228 10.68 -0.95 -21.13
N LEU A 229 9.67 -1.61 -20.55
CA LEU A 229 9.66 -2.06 -19.16
C LEU A 229 9.64 -3.59 -19.10
N PHE A 230 10.73 -4.19 -18.62
CA PHE A 230 10.80 -5.62 -18.36
C PHE A 230 10.40 -5.93 -16.91
N LEU A 231 9.32 -6.70 -16.73
CA LEU A 231 8.79 -7.12 -15.44
C LEU A 231 9.26 -8.54 -15.12
N THR A 232 10.18 -8.65 -14.17
CA THR A 232 10.73 -9.92 -13.70
C THR A 232 11.09 -9.84 -12.22
N ASN A 233 10.84 -10.92 -11.48
CA ASN A 233 11.34 -11.07 -10.11
C ASN A 233 12.78 -11.61 -10.06
N ASP A 234 13.44 -11.79 -11.20
CA ASP A 234 14.86 -12.16 -11.26
C ASP A 234 15.73 -10.92 -11.00
N GLU A 235 16.44 -10.95 -9.86
CA GLU A 235 17.31 -9.88 -9.42
C GLU A 235 18.80 -10.27 -9.46
N LYS A 236 19.15 -11.28 -10.25
CA LYS A 236 20.55 -11.67 -10.43
C LYS A 236 21.37 -10.52 -11.03
N SER A 237 22.65 -10.50 -10.69
CA SER A 237 23.58 -9.41 -11.07
C SER A 237 23.87 -9.32 -12.58
N ASP A 238 23.38 -10.26 -13.38
CA ASP A 238 23.44 -10.24 -14.84
C ASP A 238 22.18 -9.63 -15.49
N TRP A 239 21.13 -9.36 -14.73
CA TRP A 239 20.00 -8.54 -15.16
C TRP A 239 20.06 -7.13 -14.59
N VAL A 240 20.41 -7.02 -13.31
CA VAL A 240 20.29 -5.78 -12.55
C VAL A 240 21.61 -5.25 -12.01
N TYR A 241 21.67 -3.94 -11.87
CA TYR A 241 22.71 -3.20 -11.18
C TYR A 241 22.13 -2.46 -9.97
N VAL A 242 22.85 -2.49 -8.85
CA VAL A 242 22.44 -1.82 -7.60
C VAL A 242 23.38 -0.65 -7.31
N PRO A 243 22.94 0.60 -7.50
CA PRO A 243 23.69 1.78 -7.07
C PRO A 243 23.98 1.74 -5.57
N ALA A 244 25.18 2.17 -5.15
CA ALA A 244 25.56 2.17 -3.73
C ALA A 244 24.81 3.25 -2.93
N LYS A 245 24.50 4.39 -3.57
CA LYS A 245 23.78 5.51 -2.99
C LYS A 245 22.59 5.90 -3.87
N ARG A 246 21.60 6.54 -3.27
CA ARG A 246 20.50 7.24 -3.95
C ARG A 246 20.35 8.65 -3.38
N LEU A 247 19.60 9.52 -4.06
CA LEU A 247 19.20 10.79 -3.45
C LEU A 247 18.05 10.56 -2.47
N ASP A 248 17.91 11.43 -1.49
CA ASP A 248 16.74 11.44 -0.59
C ASP A 248 16.49 12.86 -0.08
N MET A 249 15.24 13.16 0.22
CA MET A 249 14.87 14.45 0.79
C MET A 249 15.12 14.41 2.30
N THR A 250 16.11 15.16 2.75
CA THR A 250 16.41 15.29 4.18
C THR A 250 15.92 16.64 4.70
N ARG A 251 15.89 16.81 6.02
CA ARG A 251 15.62 18.12 6.68
C ARG A 251 16.54 19.25 6.18
N THR A 252 17.71 18.90 5.63
CA THR A 252 18.71 19.84 5.10
C THR A 252 18.73 19.91 3.57
N GLY A 253 17.68 19.41 2.90
CA GLY A 253 17.56 19.33 1.45
C GLY A 253 17.96 17.96 0.87
N LEU A 254 18.02 17.90 -0.46
CA LEU A 254 18.31 16.70 -1.23
C LEU A 254 19.77 16.26 -1.03
N LYS A 255 19.99 15.05 -0.49
CA LYS A 255 21.33 14.52 -0.20
C LYS A 255 21.51 13.07 -0.65
N PRO A 256 22.74 12.64 -0.99
CA PRO A 256 23.05 11.22 -1.18
C PRO A 256 22.97 10.44 0.13
N VAL A 257 22.17 9.37 0.14
CA VAL A 257 22.04 8.41 1.25
C VAL A 257 22.41 7.00 0.77
N PRO A 258 22.74 6.06 1.68
CA PRO A 258 22.87 4.65 1.31
C PRO A 258 21.62 4.12 0.61
N ASN A 259 21.79 3.31 -0.44
CA ASN A 259 20.67 2.70 -1.13
C ASN A 259 20.20 1.43 -0.40
N ASN A 260 19.46 1.58 0.69
CA ASN A 260 18.87 0.48 1.47
C ASN A 260 17.40 0.74 1.82
N ASN A 261 16.66 -0.28 2.23
CA ASN A 261 15.25 -0.19 2.67
C ASN A 261 14.32 0.56 1.69
N PRO A 262 14.10 0.07 0.46
CA PRO A 262 14.71 -1.09 -0.18
C PRO A 262 15.97 -0.74 -1.00
N ASN A 263 16.69 -1.77 -1.45
CA ASN A 263 17.73 -1.61 -2.46
C ASN A 263 17.06 -1.35 -3.82
N LEU A 264 17.12 -0.12 -4.31
CA LEU A 264 16.60 0.22 -5.64
C LEU A 264 17.55 -0.31 -6.71
N LYS A 265 17.03 -1.13 -7.61
CA LYS A 265 17.79 -1.78 -8.68
C LYS A 265 17.40 -1.21 -10.02
N VAL A 266 18.38 -1.06 -10.92
CA VAL A 266 18.18 -0.65 -12.32
C VAL A 266 18.67 -1.75 -13.24
N ILE A 267 18.30 -1.72 -14.51
CA ILE A 267 18.81 -2.67 -15.50
C ILE A 267 20.33 -2.51 -15.65
N ASP A 268 21.05 -3.61 -15.88
CA ASP A 268 22.50 -3.59 -16.08
C ASP A 268 22.86 -2.60 -17.20
N PRO A 269 23.77 -1.62 -16.96
CA PRO A 269 24.14 -0.62 -17.96
C PRO A 269 24.70 -1.17 -19.28
N ARG A 270 25.16 -2.43 -19.30
CA ARG A 270 25.61 -3.12 -20.51
C ARG A 270 24.42 -3.51 -21.39
N LEU A 271 23.31 -3.98 -20.80
CA LEU A 271 22.05 -4.25 -21.51
C LEU A 271 21.45 -2.96 -22.08
N VAL A 272 21.47 -1.87 -21.31
CA VAL A 272 21.06 -0.54 -21.81
C VAL A 272 21.91 -0.10 -23.01
N SER A 273 23.21 -0.39 -22.97
CA SER A 273 24.13 -0.05 -24.06
C SER A 273 23.87 -0.89 -25.31
N GLU A 274 23.57 -2.18 -25.16
CA GLU A 274 23.18 -3.08 -26.24
C GLU A 274 21.84 -2.65 -26.85
N PHE A 275 20.82 -2.41 -26.02
CA PHE A 275 19.51 -1.92 -26.45
C PHE A 275 19.62 -0.61 -27.25
N LYS A 276 20.47 0.33 -26.79
CA LYS A 276 20.72 1.57 -27.53
C LYS A 276 21.37 1.33 -28.91
N GLN A 277 22.25 0.35 -29.03
CA GLN A 277 22.92 0.04 -30.30
C GLN A 277 21.96 -0.57 -31.31
N GLU A 278 21.07 -1.45 -30.85
CA GLU A 278 20.09 -2.14 -31.71
C GLU A 278 18.90 -1.23 -32.06
N ILE A 279 18.34 -0.52 -31.07
CA ILE A 279 17.08 0.22 -31.24
C ILE A 279 17.29 1.72 -31.52
N GLY A 280 18.43 2.28 -31.11
CA GLY A 280 18.79 3.69 -31.33
C GLY A 280 18.62 4.61 -30.11
N HIS A 281 17.99 4.16 -29.03
CA HIS A 281 17.83 4.92 -27.78
C HIS A 281 18.03 4.05 -26.53
N PRO A 282 18.40 4.62 -25.36
CA PRO A 282 18.72 3.83 -24.15
C PRO A 282 17.51 3.51 -23.25
N HIS A 283 16.29 3.81 -23.67
CA HIS A 283 15.08 3.77 -22.85
C HIS A 283 14.55 2.35 -22.63
N VAL A 284 15.21 1.63 -21.72
CA VAL A 284 14.78 0.33 -21.19
C VAL A 284 14.95 0.31 -19.67
N SER A 285 13.95 -0.21 -18.98
CA SER A 285 13.90 -0.35 -17.53
C SER A 285 13.55 -1.79 -17.16
N ILE A 286 13.94 -2.20 -15.96
CA ILE A 286 13.57 -3.47 -15.35
C ILE A 286 12.96 -3.20 -13.98
N CYS A 287 11.96 -3.97 -13.59
CA CYS A 287 11.42 -3.93 -12.23
C CYS A 287 10.87 -5.28 -11.79
N THR A 288 10.85 -5.50 -10.47
CA THR A 288 10.14 -6.61 -9.86
C THR A 288 8.66 -6.28 -9.70
N LEU A 289 7.82 -7.31 -9.57
CA LEU A 289 6.40 -7.12 -9.26
C LEU A 289 6.21 -6.33 -7.97
N SER A 290 7.05 -6.58 -6.97
CA SER A 290 7.03 -5.82 -5.72
C SER A 290 7.30 -4.32 -5.91
N THR A 291 8.30 -3.98 -6.73
CA THR A 291 8.66 -2.58 -6.97
C THR A 291 7.60 -1.88 -7.83
N LEU A 292 7.07 -2.58 -8.83
CA LEU A 292 5.94 -2.09 -9.64
C LEU A 292 4.73 -1.79 -8.77
N VAL A 293 4.33 -2.73 -7.91
CA VAL A 293 3.15 -2.57 -7.04
C VAL A 293 3.35 -1.50 -5.97
N GLN A 294 4.58 -1.28 -5.49
CA GLN A 294 4.90 -0.10 -4.66
C GLN A 294 4.68 1.21 -5.41
N GLY A 295 5.14 1.29 -6.67
CA GLY A 295 4.91 2.46 -7.53
C GLY A 295 3.43 2.68 -7.83
N LEU A 296 2.71 1.63 -8.21
CA LEU A 296 1.27 1.69 -8.43
C LEU A 296 0.54 2.09 -7.15
N SER A 297 0.90 1.53 -5.98
CA SER A 297 0.29 1.92 -4.70
C SER A 297 0.48 3.40 -4.35
N LYS A 298 1.57 4.01 -4.82
CA LYS A 298 1.85 5.42 -4.58
C LYS A 298 1.00 6.33 -5.48
N THR A 299 0.76 5.92 -6.72
CA THR A 299 0.04 6.75 -7.71
C THR A 299 -1.45 6.45 -7.78
N ASP A 300 -1.84 5.20 -7.55
CA ASP A 300 -3.20 4.69 -7.48
C ASP A 300 -3.28 3.52 -6.47
N PRO A 301 -3.40 3.81 -5.17
CA PRO A 301 -3.44 2.78 -4.14
C PRO A 301 -4.65 1.85 -4.24
N THR A 302 -5.75 2.33 -4.81
CA THR A 302 -7.02 1.61 -4.82
C THR A 302 -7.02 0.48 -5.84
N THR A 303 -6.21 0.53 -6.89
CA THR A 303 -6.18 -0.49 -7.94
C THR A 303 -5.36 -1.73 -7.57
N VAL A 304 -4.51 -1.64 -6.54
CA VAL A 304 -3.53 -2.69 -6.20
C VAL A 304 -3.52 -3.01 -4.70
N ALA A 305 -4.61 -2.75 -3.98
CA ALA A 305 -4.64 -2.88 -2.53
C ALA A 305 -4.47 -4.34 -2.06
N GLN A 306 -5.18 -5.28 -2.67
CA GLN A 306 -5.07 -6.71 -2.36
C GLN A 306 -3.71 -7.27 -2.77
N LEU A 307 -3.23 -6.88 -3.96
CA LEU A 307 -1.94 -7.29 -4.49
C LEU A 307 -0.78 -6.76 -3.64
N ALA A 308 -0.85 -5.49 -3.21
CA ALA A 308 0.14 -4.88 -2.32
C ALA A 308 0.17 -5.55 -0.95
N ALA A 309 -1.00 -5.90 -0.39
CA ALA A 309 -1.08 -6.63 0.87
C ALA A 309 -0.43 -8.03 0.77
N ALA A 310 -0.72 -8.77 -0.30
CA ALA A 310 -0.15 -10.10 -0.51
C ALA A 310 1.38 -10.07 -0.68
N ILE A 311 1.91 -9.12 -1.47
CA ILE A 311 3.36 -8.98 -1.70
C ILE A 311 4.13 -8.66 -0.41
N GLN A 312 3.58 -7.80 0.46
CA GLN A 312 4.23 -7.44 1.72
C GLN A 312 4.39 -8.64 2.67
N ILE A 313 3.44 -9.57 2.68
CA ILE A 313 3.53 -10.79 3.49
C ILE A 313 4.75 -11.62 3.08
N GLU A 314 4.99 -11.76 1.77
CA GLU A 314 6.15 -12.50 1.27
C GLU A 314 7.47 -11.77 1.52
N LEU A 315 7.50 -10.43 1.38
CA LEU A 315 8.68 -9.64 1.72
C LEU A 315 9.12 -9.87 3.17
N VAL A 316 8.18 -9.80 4.12
CA VAL A 316 8.45 -10.07 5.54
C VAL A 316 8.93 -11.51 5.76
N ALA A 317 8.32 -12.49 5.10
CA ALA A 317 8.74 -13.89 5.20
C ALA A 317 10.18 -14.11 4.68
N SER A 318 10.55 -13.41 3.60
CA SER A 318 11.89 -13.49 3.02
C SER A 318 12.97 -12.82 3.89
N GLU A 319 12.64 -11.69 4.53
CA GLU A 319 13.54 -10.99 5.46
C GLU A 319 13.79 -11.82 6.73
N GLY A 320 12.75 -12.46 7.27
CA GLY A 320 12.87 -13.36 8.42
C GLY A 320 13.82 -14.52 8.15
N LEU A 321 13.73 -15.14 6.98
CA LEU A 321 14.63 -16.21 6.57
C LEU A 321 16.08 -15.72 6.39
N ALA A 322 16.26 -14.53 5.80
CA ALA A 322 17.59 -13.93 5.64
C ALA A 322 18.24 -13.57 6.99
N ALA A 323 17.45 -13.12 7.96
CA ALA A 323 17.92 -12.85 9.33
C ALA A 323 18.34 -14.15 10.04
N GLU A 324 17.56 -15.23 9.92
CA GLU A 324 17.88 -16.55 10.49
C GLU A 324 19.18 -17.13 9.90
N ILE A 325 19.37 -17.02 8.58
CA ILE A 325 20.59 -17.46 7.90
C ILE A 325 21.80 -16.65 8.41
N ASN A 326 21.68 -15.33 8.54
CA ASN A 326 22.78 -14.50 9.06
C ASN A 326 23.13 -14.79 10.52
N THR A 327 22.17 -15.19 11.36
CA THR A 327 22.47 -15.68 12.72
C THR A 327 23.13 -17.05 12.73
N SER A 328 22.80 -17.93 11.78
CA SER A 328 23.44 -19.27 11.67
C SER A 328 24.87 -19.23 11.12
N VAL A 329 25.25 -18.16 10.40
CA VAL A 329 26.61 -17.97 9.86
C VAL A 329 27.58 -17.36 10.90
N LEU A 330 27.09 -16.96 12.08
CA LEU A 330 27.94 -16.45 13.17
C LEU A 330 28.41 -17.54 14.17
N GLU A 331 28.03 -18.81 13.96
CA GLU A 331 28.47 -19.95 14.78
C GLU A 331 29.30 -20.98 13.98
N GLU A 332 30.26 -20.54 13.17
CA GLU A 332 31.41 -21.40 12.85
C GLU A 332 32.71 -20.57 12.86
N PRO A 333 33.67 -20.84 13.77
CA PRO A 333 34.97 -20.17 13.75
C PRO A 333 35.79 -20.76 12.61
N ASN A 334 35.77 -20.11 11.45
CA ASN A 334 36.68 -20.44 10.37
C ASN A 334 38.08 -19.93 10.74
N ALA A 335 38.95 -20.86 11.14
CA ALA A 335 40.34 -20.61 11.45
C ALA A 335 41.15 -20.52 10.15
N GLU A 336 41.47 -19.31 9.68
CA GLU A 336 42.53 -19.09 8.68
C GLU A 336 43.41 -17.89 9.06
N LEU A 337 44.54 -18.23 9.68
CA LEU A 337 45.91 -17.68 9.52
C LEU A 337 46.05 -16.18 9.16
N GLU A 338 46.21 -15.35 10.19
CA GLU A 338 46.75 -13.99 10.08
C GLU A 338 48.26 -14.00 9.78
N ILE A 339 48.66 -13.31 8.70
CA ILE A 339 50.03 -12.86 8.48
C ILE A 339 50.13 -11.42 8.98
N GLU A 340 50.92 -11.22 10.04
CA GLU A 340 51.17 -9.92 10.67
C GLU A 340 51.82 -8.89 9.71
N SER A 341 51.45 -7.63 9.88
CA SER A 341 52.24 -6.46 9.48
C SER A 341 52.04 -5.33 10.51
N PRO A 342 53.08 -4.54 10.85
CA PRO A 342 53.21 -3.84 12.13
C PRO A 342 52.49 -2.47 12.19
N PRO A 343 52.26 -1.90 13.39
CA PRO A 343 51.45 -0.69 13.57
C PRO A 343 52.26 0.60 13.34
N ALA A 344 51.60 1.61 12.77
CA ALA A 344 52.05 3.00 12.77
C ALA A 344 51.26 3.82 13.82
N PRO A 345 51.87 4.85 14.44
CA PRO A 345 51.49 5.31 15.78
C PRO A 345 50.39 6.38 15.83
N ALA A 346 49.70 6.38 16.97
CA ALA A 346 48.68 7.35 17.37
C ALA A 346 49.25 8.75 17.66
N LEU A 347 48.50 9.79 17.28
CA LEU A 347 48.70 11.17 17.72
C LEU A 347 47.58 11.56 18.68
N ALA A 348 47.97 11.99 19.88
CA ALA A 348 47.13 12.54 20.94
C ALA A 348 46.77 14.03 20.67
N PRO A 349 45.68 14.56 21.27
CA PRO A 349 45.23 15.93 21.06
C PRO A 349 45.91 16.92 22.01
N GLU A 350 46.23 18.12 21.51
CA GLU A 350 46.64 19.28 22.29
C GLU A 350 45.42 20.09 22.79
N ALA A 351 45.63 20.79 23.90
CA ALA A 351 44.60 21.29 24.80
C ALA A 351 44.68 22.83 24.98
N VAL A 352 43.51 23.46 25.12
CA VAL A 352 43.11 24.71 25.87
C VAL A 352 43.85 26.05 25.56
N PRO A 353 43.32 27.27 25.86
CA PRO A 353 42.43 27.60 26.98
C PRO A 353 41.22 28.53 26.76
N GLU A 354 40.36 28.45 27.78
CA GLU A 354 39.25 29.31 28.20
C GLU A 354 39.64 30.78 28.44
N VAL A 355 38.66 31.68 28.33
CA VAL A 355 38.62 32.95 29.08
C VAL A 355 37.16 33.24 29.47
N ASP A 356 36.94 33.41 30.78
CA ASP A 356 35.69 33.86 31.44
C ASP A 356 35.89 35.31 31.97
N PRO A 357 34.95 35.98 32.67
CA PRO A 357 34.16 37.09 32.15
C PRO A 357 34.38 38.39 32.97
N LEU A 358 33.88 39.54 32.51
CA LEU A 358 33.68 40.70 33.39
C LEU A 358 32.43 41.50 33.00
N ALA A 359 31.65 41.79 34.05
CA ALA A 359 30.48 42.66 34.11
C ALA A 359 30.86 44.15 34.18
N GLU A 360 29.90 45.06 33.92
CA GLU A 360 29.46 46.10 34.86
C GLU A 360 28.51 47.16 34.25
N HIS A 361 27.67 47.73 35.15
CA HIS A 361 26.94 49.02 35.14
C HIS A 361 25.64 49.17 34.32
N ALA A 362 24.60 49.91 34.73
CA ALA A 362 24.13 50.59 35.97
C ALA A 362 22.71 51.13 35.61
N ALA A 363 21.65 50.91 36.42
CA ALA A 363 21.04 51.77 37.45
C ALA A 363 20.22 53.01 36.99
N ASP A 364 19.09 53.21 37.69
CA ASP A 364 18.20 54.39 37.86
C ASP A 364 17.13 54.63 36.75
N ASP A 365 15.88 55.06 37.01
CA ASP A 365 15.29 55.78 38.15
C ASP A 365 13.73 55.67 38.19
N HIS A 366 13.17 56.07 39.32
CA HIS A 366 11.84 56.11 39.93
C HIS A 366 10.60 56.66 39.15
N GLY A 367 9.41 56.31 39.69
CA GLY A 367 8.23 57.18 39.67
C GLY A 367 6.92 56.52 40.13
N VAL A 368 6.51 56.77 41.38
CA VAL A 368 5.22 56.38 42.01
C VAL A 368 4.41 57.65 42.30
N ASP A 369 3.07 57.62 42.13
CA ASP A 369 2.02 58.31 42.93
C ASP A 369 0.71 58.43 42.11
N ALA A 370 -0.49 58.67 42.62
CA ALA A 370 -1.26 58.25 43.79
C ALA A 370 -2.69 58.83 43.57
N ALA A 371 -3.70 58.09 44.02
CA ALA A 371 -5.16 58.35 44.17
C ALA A 371 -5.74 59.79 44.08
N ASN A 372 -6.99 59.89 43.57
CA ASN A 372 -8.09 60.64 44.22
C ASN A 372 -9.50 60.41 43.62
N GLY A 373 -10.44 60.02 44.49
CA GLY A 373 -11.75 60.69 44.77
C GLY A 373 -12.86 60.82 43.70
N VAL A 374 -13.99 60.14 43.96
CA VAL A 374 -15.33 60.25 43.32
C VAL A 374 -16.10 61.52 43.79
N PRO A 375 -17.22 61.94 43.14
CA PRO A 375 -18.54 61.46 43.61
C PRO A 375 -19.63 61.25 42.53
N ASP A 376 -20.66 60.52 42.97
CA ASP A 376 -21.92 60.04 42.37
C ASP A 376 -22.73 60.97 41.46
N VAL A 377 -23.34 60.38 40.41
CA VAL A 377 -24.74 60.59 39.98
C VAL A 377 -25.29 59.30 39.33
N VAL A 378 -26.48 58.85 39.75
CA VAL A 378 -27.30 57.72 39.21
C VAL A 378 -28.77 58.18 39.25
N PRO A 379 -29.76 57.67 38.46
CA PRO A 379 -29.76 56.82 37.24
C PRO A 379 -30.67 57.36 36.09
N GLU A 380 -30.53 56.79 34.89
CA GLU A 380 -31.70 56.43 34.06
C GLU A 380 -31.49 55.01 33.48
N GLN A 381 -32.49 54.14 33.67
CA GLN A 381 -32.51 52.76 33.19
C GLN A 381 -32.78 52.70 31.68
N PRO A 382 -32.17 51.73 30.98
CA PRO A 382 -32.93 50.96 30.01
C PRO A 382 -32.78 49.45 30.24
N VAL A 383 -33.94 48.81 30.41
CA VAL A 383 -34.35 47.46 29.98
C VAL A 383 -33.24 46.39 29.94
N GLN A 384 -33.28 45.48 30.91
CA GLN A 384 -32.58 44.20 30.87
C GLN A 384 -33.01 43.42 29.61
N ALA A 385 -32.09 43.15 28.71
CA ALA A 385 -32.18 41.99 27.83
C ALA A 385 -31.81 40.76 28.66
N ASP A 386 -32.59 39.69 28.54
CA ASP A 386 -32.26 38.38 29.10
C ASP A 386 -30.83 37.98 28.71
N PRO A 387 -30.07 37.29 29.59
CA PRO A 387 -28.77 36.78 29.21
C PRO A 387 -28.94 35.87 27.98
N PRO A 388 -28.02 35.90 27.00
CA PRO A 388 -28.05 34.91 25.95
C PRO A 388 -27.98 33.55 26.63
N VAL A 389 -28.95 32.69 26.29
CA VAL A 389 -28.89 31.27 26.62
C VAL A 389 -27.51 30.81 26.15
N HIS A 390 -26.60 30.56 27.08
CA HIS A 390 -25.36 29.86 26.77
C HIS A 390 -25.81 28.52 26.19
N ALA A 391 -25.79 28.40 24.86
CA ALA A 391 -25.81 27.12 24.21
C ALA A 391 -24.72 26.29 24.89
N ALA A 392 -25.04 25.06 25.28
CA ALA A 392 -24.02 24.15 25.76
C ALA A 392 -22.86 24.17 24.75
N PRO A 393 -21.59 24.25 25.20
CA PRO A 393 -20.44 24.24 24.29
C PRO A 393 -20.56 23.04 23.35
N ASP A 394 -20.25 23.23 22.07
CA ASP A 394 -20.32 22.14 21.10
C ASP A 394 -19.36 21.05 21.62
N PRO A 395 -19.78 19.77 21.74
CA PRO A 395 -18.91 18.69 22.17
C PRO A 395 -17.59 18.60 21.38
N GLY A 396 -17.55 19.12 20.15
CA GLY A 396 -16.34 19.20 19.33
C GLY A 396 -15.37 20.33 19.69
N ASP A 397 -15.79 21.35 20.44
CA ASP A 397 -15.00 22.53 20.77
C ASP A 397 -13.77 22.18 21.62
N GLU A 398 -13.88 21.21 22.52
CA GLU A 398 -12.75 20.75 23.35
C GLU A 398 -11.63 20.14 22.51
N ILE A 399 -11.98 19.34 21.50
CA ILE A 399 -11.03 18.78 20.54
C ILE A 399 -10.44 19.91 19.69
N ALA A 400 -11.27 20.81 19.18
CA ALA A 400 -10.81 21.94 18.37
C ALA A 400 -9.83 22.84 19.12
N ALA A 401 -10.07 23.12 20.41
CA ALA A 401 -9.20 23.93 21.25
C ALA A 401 -7.86 23.25 21.60
N ALA A 402 -7.83 21.92 21.64
CA ALA A 402 -6.63 21.15 21.97
C ALA A 402 -5.64 21.01 20.79
N ILE A 403 -6.11 21.13 19.55
CA ILE A 403 -5.30 20.95 18.34
C ILE A 403 -4.80 22.30 17.82
N GLN A 404 -3.49 22.46 17.76
CA GLN A 404 -2.83 23.65 17.21
C GLN A 404 -2.92 23.68 15.67
N LEU A 405 -2.74 24.87 15.08
CA LEU A 405 -2.88 25.08 13.64
C LEU A 405 -1.96 24.18 12.81
N GLU A 406 -0.76 23.92 13.33
CA GLU A 406 0.27 23.08 12.73
C GLU A 406 -0.21 21.61 12.61
N GLY A 407 -1.08 21.14 13.51
CA GLY A 407 -1.67 19.80 13.41
C GLY A 407 -2.63 19.64 12.23
N TYR A 408 -3.36 20.70 11.89
CA TYR A 408 -4.20 20.73 10.68
C TYR A 408 -3.36 20.81 9.41
N ARG A 409 -2.11 21.29 9.50
CA ARG A 409 -1.17 21.42 8.39
C ARG A 409 0.02 20.47 8.57
N ASP A 410 -0.25 19.18 8.42
CA ASP A 410 0.74 18.09 8.55
C ASP A 410 2.04 18.35 7.76
N SER A 411 1.95 18.98 6.58
CA SER A 411 3.12 19.36 5.76
C SER A 411 4.09 20.33 6.44
N THR A 412 3.62 21.12 7.40
CA THR A 412 4.41 22.09 8.16
C THR A 412 4.61 21.69 9.61
N TYR A 413 4.05 20.55 10.03
CA TYR A 413 4.19 20.07 11.39
C TYR A 413 5.66 19.74 11.67
N GLN A 414 6.27 20.55 12.54
CA GLN A 414 7.58 20.31 13.12
C GLN A 414 7.40 20.28 14.62
N ALA A 415 7.61 19.13 15.24
CA ALA A 415 7.56 19.07 16.68
C ALA A 415 8.82 19.73 17.26
N ASP A 416 8.62 20.66 18.19
CA ASP A 416 9.70 21.45 18.79
C ASP A 416 10.66 20.64 19.71
N ALA A 417 10.47 19.32 19.83
CA ALA A 417 11.41 18.41 20.48
C ALA A 417 11.45 17.02 19.81
N PRO A 418 12.63 16.40 19.64
CA PRO A 418 12.73 14.97 19.28
C PRO A 418 12.18 14.13 20.44
N GLY A 419 11.11 13.39 20.16
CA GLY A 419 10.50 12.43 21.08
C GLY A 419 10.03 11.22 20.28
N GLU A 420 9.90 10.07 20.93
CA GLU A 420 9.65 8.78 20.25
C GLU A 420 8.42 8.81 19.32
N LEU A 421 7.36 9.54 19.70
CA LEU A 421 6.17 9.74 18.86
C LEU A 421 6.48 10.50 17.56
N ASN A 422 7.35 11.51 17.59
CA ASN A 422 7.70 12.28 16.39
C ASN A 422 8.55 11.47 15.41
N ASP A 423 9.40 10.57 15.93
CA ASP A 423 10.14 9.62 15.10
C ASP A 423 9.19 8.62 14.42
N ILE A 424 8.14 8.18 15.13
CA ILE A 424 7.08 7.34 14.55
C ILE A 424 6.32 8.11 13.46
N ILE A 425 5.89 9.35 13.72
CA ILE A 425 5.20 10.19 12.73
C ILE A 425 6.08 10.38 11.48
N SER A 426 7.34 10.76 11.66
CA SER A 426 8.29 10.94 10.56
C SER A 426 8.50 9.65 9.77
N SER A 427 8.54 8.51 10.46
CA SER A 427 8.62 7.19 9.83
C SER A 427 7.36 6.85 9.03
N LEU A 428 6.17 7.22 9.51
CA LEU A 428 4.90 7.03 8.80
C LEU A 428 4.80 7.93 7.56
N GLN A 429 5.36 9.15 7.60
CA GLN A 429 5.42 10.08 6.47
C GLN A 429 6.37 9.63 5.33
N SER A 430 7.17 8.58 5.54
CA SER A 430 8.20 8.14 4.60
C SER A 430 7.68 7.51 3.29
N HIS A 431 6.37 7.17 3.20
CA HIS A 431 5.80 6.41 2.08
C HIS A 431 6.58 5.12 1.75
N ASN A 432 7.14 4.51 2.80
CA ASN A 432 8.03 3.39 2.68
C ASN A 432 7.62 2.24 3.59
N TRP A 433 7.06 1.18 3.01
CA TRP A 433 6.55 0.03 3.78
C TRP A 433 7.60 -0.56 4.75
N TYR A 434 8.88 -0.58 4.37
CA TYR A 434 10.00 -1.04 5.22
C TYR A 434 10.25 -0.17 6.45
N ILE A 435 9.75 1.07 6.46
CA ILE A 435 9.89 2.05 7.55
C ILE A 435 8.54 2.23 8.27
N GLN A 436 7.44 2.33 7.52
CA GLN A 436 6.08 2.55 8.03
C GLN A 436 5.57 1.35 8.85
N ASN A 437 5.78 0.12 8.36
CA ASN A 437 5.27 -1.07 9.05
C ASN A 437 5.91 -1.24 10.45
N PRO A 438 7.24 -1.14 10.61
CA PRO A 438 7.87 -1.13 11.93
C PRO A 438 7.42 0.04 12.82
N ALA A 439 7.15 1.22 12.25
CA ALA A 439 6.71 2.39 13.02
C ALA A 439 5.36 2.16 13.72
N ILE A 440 4.40 1.49 13.05
CA ILE A 440 3.12 1.12 13.67
C ILE A 440 3.32 0.15 14.85
N GLU A 441 4.29 -0.76 14.76
CA GLU A 441 4.54 -1.73 15.83
C GLU A 441 5.11 -1.09 17.10
N LYS A 442 5.93 -0.03 16.94
CA LYS A 442 6.50 0.76 18.04
C LYS A 442 5.45 1.49 18.88
N LEU A 443 4.25 1.74 18.35
CA LEU A 443 3.18 2.42 19.08
C LEU A 443 2.89 1.79 20.44
N ARG A 444 3.03 0.47 20.57
CA ARG A 444 2.76 -0.26 21.84
C ARG A 444 3.63 0.21 23.01
N ALA A 445 4.84 0.70 22.74
CA ALA A 445 5.75 1.17 23.78
C ALA A 445 5.34 2.53 24.34
N ILE A 446 4.74 3.38 23.51
CA ILE A 446 4.52 4.80 23.81
C ILE A 446 3.07 5.15 24.18
N VAL A 447 2.14 4.18 24.18
CA VAL A 447 0.70 4.45 24.37
C VAL A 447 0.38 5.13 25.70
N HIS A 448 1.22 4.93 26.72
CA HIS A 448 1.05 5.48 28.06
C HIS A 448 1.95 6.69 28.34
N GLU A 449 2.67 7.17 27.34
CA GLU A 449 3.51 8.36 27.46
C GLU A 449 2.72 9.63 27.20
N ASP A 450 3.15 10.72 27.83
CA ASP A 450 2.50 12.03 27.70
C ASP A 450 3.10 12.81 26.53
N PHE A 451 2.29 12.99 25.49
CA PHE A 451 2.60 13.86 24.34
C PHE A 451 1.48 14.89 24.11
N PRO A 452 1.78 16.02 23.44
CA PRO A 452 0.77 17.02 23.12
C PRO A 452 -0.40 16.44 22.32
N PRO A 453 -1.65 16.90 22.55
CA PRO A 453 -2.83 16.47 21.77
C PRO A 453 -2.65 16.59 20.26
N THR A 454 -1.97 17.67 19.83
CA THR A 454 -1.64 17.91 18.42
C THR A 454 -0.80 16.78 17.82
N SER A 455 0.16 16.23 18.57
CA SER A 455 1.00 15.12 18.10
C SER A 455 0.20 13.83 17.92
N TRP A 456 -0.73 13.53 18.83
CA TRP A 456 -1.63 12.37 18.70
C TRP A 456 -2.61 12.50 17.53
N PHE A 457 -3.11 13.70 17.29
CA PHE A 457 -3.92 14.00 16.12
C PHE A 457 -3.13 13.80 14.81
N VAL A 458 -1.92 14.35 14.74
CA VAL A 458 -1.03 14.16 13.57
C VAL A 458 -0.66 12.69 13.39
N LEU A 459 -0.44 11.93 14.46
CA LEU A 459 -0.26 10.49 14.38
C LEU A 459 -1.46 9.82 13.71
N GLY A 460 -2.68 10.14 14.15
CA GLY A 460 -3.91 9.60 13.56
C GLY A 460 -4.00 9.83 12.05
N ARG A 461 -3.67 11.04 11.60
CA ARG A 461 -3.60 11.38 10.17
C ARG A 461 -2.60 10.49 9.44
N ASN A 462 -1.39 10.35 9.97
CA ASN A 462 -0.31 9.61 9.34
C ASN A 462 -0.52 8.08 9.34
N ILE A 463 -1.22 7.52 10.34
CA ILE A 463 -1.67 6.12 10.32
C ILE A 463 -2.64 5.90 9.16
N TYR A 464 -3.64 6.78 8.99
CA TYR A 464 -4.60 6.66 7.90
C TYR A 464 -3.93 6.84 6.53
N GLN A 465 -3.02 7.83 6.43
CA GLN A 465 -2.20 8.07 5.26
C GLN A 465 -1.42 6.81 4.85
N ALA A 466 -0.75 6.17 5.81
CA ALA A 466 0.05 4.98 5.56
C ALA A 466 -0.82 3.78 5.16
N ALA A 467 -2.01 3.63 5.77
CA ALA A 467 -2.98 2.61 5.38
C ALA A 467 -3.44 2.79 3.93
N CYS A 468 -3.80 4.02 3.54
CA CYS A 468 -4.13 4.36 2.16
C CYS A 468 -2.93 4.23 1.20
N GLY A 469 -1.70 4.26 1.69
CA GLY A 469 -0.49 3.92 0.92
C GLY A 469 -0.19 2.42 0.89
N ASN A 470 -1.16 1.58 1.27
CA ASN A 470 -1.08 0.13 1.39
C ASN A 470 -0.04 -0.39 2.40
N ALA A 471 0.40 0.37 3.40
CA ALA A 471 1.27 -0.16 4.45
C ALA A 471 0.52 -1.16 5.33
N GLN A 472 0.87 -2.45 5.25
CA GLN A 472 0.10 -3.55 5.83
C GLN A 472 -0.24 -3.35 7.32
N LYS A 473 0.72 -2.92 8.15
CA LYS A 473 0.48 -2.74 9.60
C LYS A 473 -0.48 -1.59 9.90
N ALA A 474 -0.47 -0.56 9.06
CA ALA A 474 -1.41 0.54 9.16
C ALA A 474 -2.80 0.11 8.68
N MET A 475 -2.89 -0.67 7.59
CA MET A 475 -4.15 -1.29 7.14
C MET A 475 -4.78 -2.15 8.24
N ASP A 476 -3.96 -2.98 8.91
CA ASP A 476 -4.38 -3.80 10.06
C ASP A 476 -4.85 -2.95 11.24
N PHE A 477 -4.20 -1.80 11.48
CA PHE A 477 -4.59 -0.86 12.51
C PHE A 477 -5.99 -0.31 12.22
N ILE A 478 -6.24 0.18 11.01
CA ILE A 478 -7.54 0.75 10.61
C ILE A 478 -8.64 -0.33 10.56
N SER A 479 -8.35 -1.54 10.08
CA SER A 479 -9.33 -2.64 10.04
C SER A 479 -9.81 -3.04 11.44
N ASN A 480 -8.92 -2.95 12.44
CA ASN A 480 -9.19 -3.30 13.83
C ASN A 480 -9.38 -2.07 14.73
N LEU A 481 -9.76 -0.92 14.15
CA LEU A 481 -9.69 0.40 14.81
C LEU A 481 -10.37 0.45 16.18
N ASP A 482 -11.52 -0.21 16.38
CA ASP A 482 -12.21 -0.25 17.67
C ASP A 482 -11.36 -0.86 18.79
N THR A 483 -10.69 -1.99 18.52
CA THR A 483 -9.81 -2.64 19.51
C THR A 483 -8.49 -1.91 19.68
N ARG A 484 -8.02 -1.22 18.64
CA ARG A 484 -6.76 -0.45 18.68
C ARG A 484 -6.93 0.82 19.49
N LEU A 485 -8.02 1.57 19.28
CA LEU A 485 -8.30 2.81 20.03
C LEU A 485 -8.47 2.55 21.53
N LYS A 486 -9.05 1.42 21.93
CA LYS A 486 -9.18 1.03 23.36
C LYS A 486 -7.85 0.91 24.12
N ARG A 487 -6.72 0.83 23.41
CA ARG A 487 -5.39 0.79 24.06
C ARG A 487 -4.94 2.17 24.49
N PHE A 488 -5.39 3.22 23.81
CA PHE A 488 -5.08 4.61 24.13
C PHE A 488 -5.99 5.08 25.29
N PRO A 489 -5.45 5.72 26.33
CA PRO A 489 -6.26 6.29 27.39
C PRO A 489 -7.09 7.47 26.86
N GLU A 490 -8.25 7.73 27.45
CA GLU A 490 -8.98 8.97 27.19
C GLU A 490 -8.21 10.17 27.77
N PRO A 491 -8.12 11.33 27.06
CA PRO A 491 -8.76 11.66 25.78
C PRO A 491 -7.92 11.35 24.52
N ILE A 492 -6.80 10.63 24.63
CA ILE A 492 -5.86 10.39 23.51
C ILE A 492 -6.52 9.63 22.35
N SER A 493 -7.32 8.61 22.66
CA SER A 493 -8.14 7.86 21.69
C SER A 493 -8.94 8.79 20.76
N LYS A 494 -9.54 9.85 21.30
CA LYS A 494 -10.33 10.84 20.55
C LYS A 494 -9.47 11.66 19.61
N TYR A 495 -8.28 12.10 20.04
CA TYR A 495 -7.35 12.84 19.17
C TYR A 495 -6.87 11.98 18.00
N VAL A 496 -6.51 10.72 18.25
CA VAL A 496 -6.10 9.78 17.21
C VAL A 496 -7.24 9.55 16.21
N LEU A 497 -8.47 9.27 16.68
CA LEU A 497 -9.62 9.08 15.80
C LEU A 497 -9.96 10.35 15.01
N ALA A 498 -9.92 11.52 15.65
CA ALA A 498 -10.13 12.81 14.99
C ALA A 498 -9.11 13.02 13.86
N GLY A 499 -7.84 12.71 14.10
CA GLY A 499 -6.80 12.76 13.08
C GLY A 499 -7.04 11.81 11.91
N ILE A 500 -7.43 10.56 12.20
CA ILE A 500 -7.77 9.56 11.19
C ILE A 500 -8.90 10.06 10.28
N VAL A 501 -9.99 10.55 10.86
CA VAL A 501 -11.15 11.02 10.08
C VAL A 501 -10.82 12.32 9.34
N PHE A 502 -10.03 13.21 9.94
CA PHE A 502 -9.60 14.44 9.29
C PHE A 502 -8.80 14.17 8.01
N GLU A 503 -7.91 13.18 8.01
CA GLU A 503 -7.13 12.80 6.82
C GLU A 503 -7.97 12.29 5.64
N ILE A 504 -9.20 11.80 5.91
CA ILE A 504 -10.16 11.40 4.86
C ILE A 504 -10.54 12.61 4.01
N TYR A 505 -10.83 13.75 4.65
CA TYR A 505 -11.44 14.90 3.97
C TYR A 505 -10.48 16.04 3.69
N PHE A 506 -9.39 16.16 4.45
CA PHE A 506 -8.47 17.27 4.37
C PHE A 506 -7.08 16.82 3.90
N ASP A 507 -6.41 17.69 3.14
CA ASP A 507 -5.06 17.47 2.62
C ASP A 507 -3.96 17.84 3.64
N SER A 508 -2.70 17.66 3.25
CA SER A 508 -1.55 17.98 4.12
C SER A 508 -1.38 19.47 4.42
N LYS A 509 -2.11 20.35 3.71
CA LYS A 509 -2.18 21.81 3.95
C LYS A 509 -3.42 22.18 4.77
N GLY A 510 -4.25 21.21 5.15
CA GLY A 510 -5.49 21.42 5.88
C GLY A 510 -6.63 21.96 5.02
N ALA A 511 -6.52 21.89 3.70
CA ALA A 511 -7.58 22.27 2.76
C ALA A 511 -8.51 21.08 2.51
N LEU A 512 -9.78 21.35 2.22
CA LEU A 512 -10.73 20.33 1.80
C LEU A 512 -10.25 19.69 0.48
N ARG A 513 -10.30 18.37 0.39
CA ARG A 513 -9.94 17.63 -0.82
C ARG A 513 -11.08 17.70 -1.84
N ASP A 514 -10.73 17.80 -3.12
CA ASP A 514 -11.69 17.65 -4.23
C ASP A 514 -12.35 16.27 -4.23
N SER A 515 -11.58 15.23 -3.89
CA SER A 515 -12.06 13.87 -3.66
C SER A 515 -11.54 13.34 -2.33
N PRO A 516 -12.41 12.84 -1.44
CA PRO A 516 -11.97 12.29 -0.17
C PRO A 516 -11.05 11.08 -0.36
N LYS A 517 -10.14 10.90 0.59
CA LYS A 517 -9.19 9.78 0.62
C LYS A 517 -9.89 8.52 1.12
N ALA A 518 -10.74 7.96 0.28
CA ALA A 518 -11.79 7.02 0.67
C ALA A 518 -11.33 5.58 0.98
N GLY A 519 -10.07 5.22 0.71
CA GLY A 519 -9.61 3.82 0.70
C GLY A 519 -9.89 2.98 1.96
N TYR A 520 -10.02 3.60 3.13
CA TYR A 520 -10.33 2.90 4.39
C TYR A 520 -11.43 3.59 5.23
N LEU A 521 -12.34 4.35 4.61
CA LEU A 521 -13.33 5.18 5.34
C LEU A 521 -14.37 4.38 6.13
N ALA A 522 -14.66 3.14 5.72
CA ALA A 522 -15.79 2.37 6.26
C ALA A 522 -15.71 2.19 7.78
N LYS A 523 -14.51 1.87 8.30
CA LYS A 523 -14.32 1.62 9.73
C LYS A 523 -14.35 2.91 10.56
N PRO A 524 -13.58 3.98 10.26
CA PRO A 524 -13.69 5.25 10.95
C PRO A 524 -15.11 5.82 10.97
N LEU A 525 -15.82 5.81 9.83
CA LEU A 525 -17.18 6.34 9.78
C LEU A 525 -18.19 5.47 10.55
N SER A 526 -17.99 4.14 10.59
CA SER A 526 -18.80 3.27 11.45
C SER A 526 -18.65 3.57 12.94
N LEU A 527 -17.49 4.10 13.38
CA LEU A 527 -17.29 4.52 14.76
C LEU A 527 -17.99 5.85 15.06
N LEU A 528 -17.99 6.78 14.10
CA LEU A 528 -18.71 8.05 14.25
C LEU A 528 -20.23 7.92 14.18
N ALA A 529 -20.73 6.88 13.50
CA ALA A 529 -22.16 6.54 13.51
C ALA A 529 -22.61 5.98 14.87
N LYS A 530 -21.68 5.42 15.66
CA LYS A 530 -21.98 4.94 17.03
C LYS A 530 -22.03 6.10 18.02
N ALA A 531 -22.79 5.92 19.10
CA ALA A 531 -22.94 6.91 20.16
C ALA A 531 -21.66 7.14 21.00
N ASP A 532 -20.59 6.37 20.77
CA ASP A 532 -19.38 6.36 21.60
C ASP A 532 -18.45 7.57 21.34
N TYR A 533 -18.60 8.28 20.21
CA TYR A 533 -17.72 9.39 19.83
C TYR A 533 -18.47 10.67 19.39
N PRO A 534 -19.37 11.23 20.23
CA PRO A 534 -20.14 12.42 19.88
C PRO A 534 -19.24 13.64 19.64
N ASP A 535 -18.19 13.79 20.46
CA ASP A 535 -17.23 14.91 20.41
C ASP A 535 -16.44 14.91 19.09
N VAL A 536 -15.92 13.74 18.69
CA VAL A 536 -15.15 13.60 17.44
C VAL A 536 -16.04 13.84 16.23
N ARG A 537 -17.28 13.32 16.28
CA ARG A 537 -18.27 13.55 15.21
C ARG A 537 -18.58 15.04 15.07
N ALA A 538 -18.83 15.74 16.16
CA ALA A 538 -19.14 17.16 16.14
C ALA A 538 -17.95 18.00 15.66
N PHE A 539 -16.74 17.69 16.15
CA PHE A 539 -15.49 18.30 15.69
C PHE A 539 -15.31 18.19 14.16
N ILE A 540 -15.43 16.98 13.59
CA ILE A 540 -15.25 16.78 12.14
C ILE A 540 -16.32 17.50 11.33
N ARG A 541 -17.59 17.44 11.75
CA ARG A 541 -18.70 18.12 11.06
C ARG A 541 -18.49 19.62 11.03
N SER A 542 -18.11 20.22 12.16
CA SER A 542 -17.79 21.65 12.24
C SER A 542 -16.67 22.02 11.27
N LYS A 543 -15.59 21.23 11.18
CA LYS A 543 -14.50 21.49 10.22
C LYS A 543 -14.96 21.39 8.77
N LEU A 544 -15.79 20.40 8.43
CA LEU A 544 -16.34 20.24 7.09
C LEU A 544 -17.26 21.39 6.70
N GLU A 545 -18.14 21.83 7.61
CA GLU A 545 -19.03 22.96 7.41
C GLU A 545 -18.26 24.26 7.19
N LEU A 546 -17.27 24.55 8.04
CA LEU A 546 -16.39 25.72 7.91
C LEU A 546 -15.60 25.72 6.59
N ALA A 547 -15.30 24.54 6.05
CA ALA A 547 -14.61 24.39 4.77
C ALA A 547 -15.55 24.40 3.56
N GLY A 548 -16.87 24.48 3.77
CA GLY A 548 -17.86 24.44 2.68
C GLY A 548 -17.98 23.07 2.01
N ALA A 549 -17.81 21.98 2.75
CA ALA A 549 -17.87 20.64 2.19
C ALA A 549 -19.31 20.25 1.80
N HIS A 550 -19.49 19.82 0.55
CA HIS A 550 -20.75 19.28 0.03
C HIS A 550 -20.63 17.75 -0.08
N LEU A 551 -21.15 17.01 0.92
CA LEU A 551 -21.01 15.56 1.00
C LEU A 551 -22.37 14.85 0.83
N PHE A 552 -22.39 13.79 0.01
CA PHE A 552 -23.56 12.89 -0.10
C PHE A 552 -23.82 12.08 1.17
N PHE A 553 -22.77 11.84 1.95
CA PHE A 553 -22.84 11.14 3.22
C PHE A 553 -21.96 11.86 4.24
N SER A 554 -22.62 12.41 5.26
CA SER A 554 -21.93 13.16 6.32
C SER A 554 -21.36 12.22 7.39
N PRO A 555 -20.16 12.47 7.94
CA PRO A 555 -19.62 11.66 9.03
C PRO A 555 -20.59 11.52 10.20
N GLY A 556 -20.89 10.29 10.60
CA GLY A 556 -21.85 9.98 11.66
C GLY A 556 -23.33 10.02 11.24
N ASP A 557 -23.63 10.12 9.93
CA ASP A 557 -24.92 9.68 9.38
C ASP A 557 -25.09 8.17 9.62
N ASP A 558 -26.34 7.72 9.79
CA ASP A 558 -26.74 6.33 9.99
C ASP A 558 -27.78 5.86 8.96
N GLN A 559 -28.16 6.73 8.01
CA GLN A 559 -29.11 6.42 6.96
C GLN A 559 -28.53 5.49 5.90
N GLN A 560 -29.38 4.58 5.42
CA GLN A 560 -29.10 3.75 4.25
C GLN A 560 -29.42 4.51 2.97
N ARG A 561 -28.59 4.31 1.93
CA ARG A 561 -28.78 4.79 0.57
C ARG A 561 -29.04 3.60 -0.34
N THR A 562 -30.03 3.72 -1.23
CA THR A 562 -30.44 2.63 -2.11
C THR A 562 -29.79 2.77 -3.47
N VAL A 563 -29.09 1.72 -3.91
CA VAL A 563 -28.52 1.58 -5.24
C VAL A 563 -29.40 0.63 -6.04
N VAL A 564 -29.92 1.07 -7.19
CA VAL A 564 -30.71 0.23 -8.10
C VAL A 564 -29.94 0.03 -9.40
N VAL A 565 -29.68 -1.23 -9.76
CA VAL A 565 -29.00 -1.60 -11.01
C VAL A 565 -29.98 -2.27 -11.95
N GLN A 566 -30.15 -1.69 -13.14
CA GLN A 566 -30.98 -2.24 -14.21
C GLN A 566 -30.12 -2.83 -15.32
N SER A 567 -30.45 -4.04 -15.76
CA SER A 567 -29.63 -4.76 -16.75
C SER A 567 -30.41 -5.74 -17.62
N GLU A 568 -29.85 -6.10 -18.77
CA GLU A 568 -30.42 -7.08 -19.72
C GLU A 568 -29.43 -8.19 -20.07
N PRO A 569 -29.89 -9.41 -20.44
CA PRO A 569 -28.99 -10.49 -20.85
C PRO A 569 -28.20 -10.12 -22.12
N VAL A 570 -26.93 -10.53 -22.17
CA VAL A 570 -26.12 -10.48 -23.40
C VAL A 570 -26.19 -11.85 -24.08
N GLU A 571 -26.52 -11.89 -25.38
CA GLU A 571 -26.47 -13.11 -26.16
C GLU A 571 -25.00 -13.49 -26.46
N THR A 572 -24.66 -14.76 -26.27
CA THR A 572 -23.32 -15.31 -26.55
C THR A 572 -23.45 -16.68 -27.20
N GLU A 573 -22.57 -16.98 -28.16
CA GLU A 573 -22.47 -18.30 -28.78
C GLU A 573 -21.78 -19.34 -27.87
N ASP A 574 -21.11 -18.87 -26.79
CA ASP A 574 -20.48 -19.75 -25.82
C ASP A 574 -21.51 -20.30 -24.80
N VAL A 575 -21.77 -21.60 -24.92
CA VAL A 575 -22.70 -22.34 -24.06
C VAL A 575 -22.28 -22.29 -22.58
N LEU A 576 -20.98 -22.12 -22.28
CA LEU A 576 -20.48 -22.02 -20.92
C LEU A 576 -20.71 -20.64 -20.28
N ASP A 577 -20.93 -19.60 -21.09
CA ASP A 577 -21.09 -18.20 -20.65
C ASP A 577 -22.53 -17.68 -20.78
N THR A 578 -23.43 -18.52 -21.31
CA THR A 578 -24.85 -18.19 -21.49
C THR A 578 -25.52 -17.83 -20.15
N GLY A 579 -26.03 -16.60 -20.04
CA GLY A 579 -26.71 -16.09 -18.84
C GLY A 579 -25.79 -15.53 -17.75
N LYS A 580 -24.46 -15.60 -17.93
CA LYS A 580 -23.48 -15.07 -16.96
C LYS A 580 -23.10 -13.61 -17.20
N ARG A 581 -23.40 -13.05 -18.39
CA ARG A 581 -23.14 -11.64 -18.73
C ARG A 581 -24.43 -10.86 -18.96
N ARG A 582 -24.48 -9.63 -18.47
CA ARG A 582 -25.61 -8.71 -18.64
C ARG A 582 -25.12 -7.31 -18.96
N GLN A 583 -25.77 -6.63 -19.90
CA GLN A 583 -25.46 -5.24 -20.22
C GLN A 583 -26.19 -4.30 -19.26
N LEU A 584 -25.48 -3.32 -18.73
CA LEU A 584 -26.05 -2.29 -17.85
C LEU A 584 -26.92 -1.31 -18.65
N ARG A 585 -28.11 -1.03 -18.13
CA ARG A 585 -29.03 -0.02 -18.66
C ARG A 585 -29.08 1.22 -17.79
N SER A 586 -29.09 1.06 -16.47
CA SER A 586 -29.19 2.15 -15.51
C SER A 586 -28.52 1.77 -14.20
N ILE A 587 -27.93 2.76 -13.51
CA ILE A 587 -27.49 2.62 -12.12
C ILE A 587 -27.92 3.89 -11.40
N THR A 588 -28.79 3.77 -10.40
CA THR A 588 -29.28 4.92 -9.64
C THR A 588 -28.91 4.84 -8.18
N LEU A 589 -28.66 6.00 -7.55
CA LEU A 589 -28.46 6.17 -6.11
C LEU A 589 -29.58 7.07 -5.56
N ASP A 590 -30.41 6.54 -4.66
CA ASP A 590 -31.63 7.18 -4.15
C ASP A 590 -32.49 7.77 -5.29
N GLY A 591 -32.58 7.04 -6.41
CA GLY A 591 -33.34 7.41 -7.60
C GLY A 591 -32.66 8.39 -8.56
N ARG A 592 -31.44 8.86 -8.25
CA ARG A 592 -30.64 9.74 -9.11
C ARG A 592 -29.68 8.94 -9.98
N GLN A 593 -29.53 9.31 -11.26
CA GLN A 593 -28.74 8.53 -12.22
C GLN A 593 -27.23 8.76 -12.03
N ILE A 594 -26.45 7.67 -12.03
CA ILE A 594 -24.97 7.71 -11.92
C ILE A 594 -24.25 6.93 -13.05
N LEU A 595 -25.02 6.39 -13.99
CA LEU A 595 -24.52 5.94 -15.30
C LEU A 595 -24.71 7.10 -16.29
N VAL A 596 -23.63 7.63 -16.85
CA VAL A 596 -23.61 8.90 -17.60
C VAL A 596 -23.16 8.72 -19.05
N ASP A 597 -23.51 9.66 -19.92
CA ASP A 597 -23.24 9.58 -21.37
C ASP A 597 -21.95 10.33 -21.78
N ALA A 598 -21.19 10.84 -20.81
CA ALA A 598 -19.94 11.56 -21.03
C ALA A 598 -18.73 10.70 -20.64
N PRO A 599 -17.74 10.50 -21.54
CA PRO A 599 -16.50 9.82 -21.19
C PRO A 599 -15.76 10.56 -20.06
N PRO A 600 -14.95 9.86 -19.26
CA PRO A 600 -14.02 10.52 -18.35
C PRO A 600 -13.08 11.44 -19.14
N ASP A 601 -12.74 12.60 -18.56
CA ASP A 601 -11.72 13.48 -19.14
C ASP A 601 -10.40 12.71 -19.27
N GLU A 602 -9.67 12.89 -20.39
CA GLU A 602 -8.45 12.12 -20.70
C GLU A 602 -7.40 12.15 -19.58
N ASP A 603 -7.38 13.20 -18.74
CA ASP A 603 -6.42 13.36 -17.64
C ASP A 603 -6.83 12.66 -16.32
N GLN A 604 -8.07 12.15 -16.21
CA GLN A 604 -8.57 11.42 -15.03
C GLN A 604 -8.68 9.91 -15.31
N TRP A 605 -7.54 9.28 -15.57
CA TRP A 605 -7.38 7.82 -15.68
C TRP A 605 -7.73 7.03 -14.39
N SER A 606 -8.20 7.70 -13.33
CA SER A 606 -8.53 7.11 -12.02
C SER A 606 -9.87 6.38 -11.97
N THR A 607 -10.64 6.35 -13.06
CA THR A 607 -11.84 5.51 -13.10
C THR A 607 -11.36 4.10 -13.40
N ARG A 608 -11.51 3.18 -12.43
CA ARG A 608 -11.23 1.74 -12.60
C ARG A 608 -12.03 1.23 -13.80
N TYR A 609 -11.45 1.29 -15.00
CA TYR A 609 -12.17 0.96 -16.23
C TYR A 609 -12.23 -0.55 -16.36
N ARG A 610 -13.19 -1.15 -15.66
CA ARG A 610 -13.41 -2.59 -15.73
C ARG A 610 -14.18 -2.90 -17.00
N MET A 611 -13.70 -3.91 -17.73
CA MET A 611 -14.44 -4.49 -18.87
C MET A 611 -15.78 -5.08 -18.43
N SER A 612 -15.88 -5.53 -17.17
CA SER A 612 -17.12 -5.95 -16.54
C SER A 612 -17.09 -5.76 -15.01
N TYR A 613 -18.25 -5.62 -14.40
CA TYR A 613 -18.45 -5.37 -12.98
C TYR A 613 -19.22 -6.52 -12.34
N SER A 614 -18.86 -6.92 -11.12
CA SER A 614 -19.79 -7.60 -10.22
C SER A 614 -20.67 -6.58 -9.49
N SER A 615 -21.71 -7.05 -8.82
CA SER A 615 -22.49 -6.23 -7.87
C SER A 615 -21.62 -5.60 -6.78
N THR A 616 -20.56 -6.31 -6.36
CA THR A 616 -19.61 -5.85 -5.36
C THR A 616 -18.75 -4.71 -5.87
N ASP A 617 -18.31 -4.76 -7.14
CA ASP A 617 -17.51 -3.73 -7.78
C ASP A 617 -18.29 -2.41 -7.89
N ILE A 618 -19.57 -2.49 -8.31
CA ILE A 618 -20.46 -1.32 -8.41
C ILE A 618 -20.58 -0.62 -7.05
N LEU A 619 -20.85 -1.37 -5.98
CA LEU A 619 -20.98 -0.80 -4.64
C LEU A 619 -19.66 -0.22 -4.12
N GLU A 620 -18.52 -0.84 -4.44
CA GLU A 620 -17.21 -0.37 -4.01
C GLU A 620 -16.83 0.96 -4.68
N ASP A 621 -17.10 1.10 -5.97
CA ASP A 621 -16.80 2.33 -6.70
C ASP A 621 -17.71 3.49 -6.26
N ILE A 622 -19.00 3.22 -5.96
CA ILE A 622 -19.90 4.21 -5.33
C ILE A 622 -19.38 4.59 -3.94
N SER A 623 -19.05 3.59 -3.12
CA SER A 623 -18.56 3.80 -1.76
C SER A 623 -17.32 4.69 -1.74
N THR A 624 -16.40 4.44 -2.68
CA THR A 624 -15.13 5.17 -2.78
C THR A 624 -15.36 6.59 -3.30
N SER A 625 -16.08 6.74 -4.41
CA SER A 625 -16.24 8.05 -5.07
C SER A 625 -17.08 9.03 -4.26
N LEU A 626 -18.11 8.55 -3.58
CA LEU A 626 -19.06 9.38 -2.83
C LEU A 626 -18.84 9.36 -1.32
N SER A 627 -17.80 8.65 -0.86
CA SER A 627 -17.48 8.48 0.57
C SER A 627 -18.61 7.91 1.41
N ILE A 628 -19.44 7.05 0.80
CA ILE A 628 -20.56 6.38 1.47
C ILE A 628 -20.04 5.04 1.97
N PRO A 629 -20.04 4.74 3.28
CA PRO A 629 -19.63 3.43 3.76
C PRO A 629 -20.45 2.31 3.13
N ARG A 630 -19.82 1.18 2.79
CA ARG A 630 -20.52 0.03 2.21
C ARG A 630 -21.70 -0.47 3.07
N TRP A 631 -21.60 -0.35 4.39
CA TRP A 631 -22.70 -0.72 5.30
C TRP A 631 -23.92 0.21 5.18
N ALA A 632 -23.76 1.40 4.60
CA ALA A 632 -24.81 2.38 4.33
C ALA A 632 -25.36 2.27 2.90
N LEU A 633 -24.93 1.30 2.10
CA LEU A 633 -25.43 1.06 0.75
C LEU A 633 -26.29 -0.21 0.72
N THR A 634 -27.51 -0.09 0.22
CA THR A 634 -28.42 -1.21 -0.04
C THR A 634 -28.57 -1.41 -1.55
N LEU A 635 -28.24 -2.60 -2.06
CA LEU A 635 -28.32 -2.91 -3.49
C LEU A 635 -29.64 -3.59 -3.85
N VAL A 636 -30.25 -3.13 -4.94
CA VAL A 636 -31.41 -3.75 -5.60
C VAL A 636 -31.03 -4.04 -7.05
N LEU A 637 -31.19 -5.29 -7.48
CA LEU A 637 -30.96 -5.72 -8.86
C LEU A 637 -32.31 -5.90 -9.55
N ASP A 638 -32.48 -5.26 -10.70
CA ASP A 638 -33.73 -5.29 -11.49
C ASP A 638 -33.44 -5.65 -12.96
N PRO A 639 -33.77 -6.87 -13.42
CA PRO A 639 -34.34 -7.98 -12.64
C PRO A 639 -33.34 -8.56 -11.63
N GLU A 640 -33.82 -9.37 -10.70
CA GLU A 640 -32.98 -10.13 -9.79
C GLU A 640 -32.09 -11.12 -10.58
N VAL A 641 -30.83 -11.27 -10.18
CA VAL A 641 -29.82 -12.06 -10.90
C VAL A 641 -28.97 -12.88 -9.94
N ASP A 642 -28.35 -13.94 -10.46
CA ASP A 642 -27.39 -14.76 -9.71
C ASP A 642 -26.15 -13.95 -9.30
N ALA A 643 -25.56 -14.33 -8.15
CA ALA A 643 -24.39 -13.64 -7.58
C ALA A 643 -23.14 -13.65 -8.49
N ASN A 644 -23.07 -14.59 -9.44
CA ASN A 644 -21.93 -14.77 -10.34
C ASN A 644 -22.07 -14.00 -11.66
N VAL A 645 -23.14 -13.24 -11.84
CA VAL A 645 -23.36 -12.45 -13.05
C VAL A 645 -22.35 -11.30 -13.14
N ARG A 646 -21.81 -11.10 -14.33
CA ARG A 646 -20.96 -9.97 -14.71
C ARG A 646 -21.75 -8.95 -15.52
N PHE A 647 -21.65 -7.70 -15.12
CA PHE A 647 -22.28 -6.54 -15.74
C PHE A 647 -21.30 -5.87 -16.71
N VAL A 648 -21.66 -5.71 -17.97
CA VAL A 648 -20.84 -5.00 -18.97
C VAL A 648 -21.42 -3.61 -19.22
N LEU A 649 -20.55 -2.63 -19.44
CA LEU A 649 -20.97 -1.28 -19.83
C LEU A 649 -21.45 -1.28 -21.29
N PRO A 650 -22.46 -0.47 -21.63
CA PRO A 650 -22.77 -0.15 -23.03
C PRO A 650 -21.67 0.71 -23.65
N GLU A 651 -21.55 0.69 -24.98
CA GLU A 651 -20.45 1.36 -25.72
C GLU A 651 -20.43 2.89 -25.53
N ASP A 652 -21.57 3.50 -25.24
CA ASP A 652 -21.82 4.93 -25.19
C ASP A 652 -22.13 5.47 -23.78
N ARG A 653 -21.97 4.65 -22.73
CA ARG A 653 -22.18 5.10 -21.34
C ARG A 653 -21.07 4.68 -20.41
N TRP A 654 -20.84 5.51 -19.39
CA TRP A 654 -19.78 5.39 -18.41
C TRP A 654 -20.35 5.35 -17.01
N PHE A 655 -19.82 4.45 -16.18
CA PHE A 655 -20.14 4.43 -14.76
C PHE A 655 -19.22 5.42 -14.03
N ARG A 656 -19.78 6.58 -13.64
CA ARG A 656 -19.05 7.66 -12.94
C ARG A 656 -19.80 8.02 -11.66
N PRO A 657 -19.63 7.27 -10.56
CA PRO A 657 -20.39 7.49 -9.34
C PRO A 657 -20.25 8.90 -8.74
N GLY A 658 -19.15 9.59 -9.03
CA GLY A 658 -18.93 10.98 -8.61
C GLY A 658 -19.82 12.02 -9.31
N ILE A 659 -20.52 11.65 -10.39
CA ILE A 659 -21.48 12.52 -11.09
C ILE A 659 -22.88 11.98 -10.82
N VAL A 660 -23.68 12.73 -10.06
CA VAL A 660 -25.05 12.32 -9.71
C VAL A 660 -26.04 13.26 -10.39
N LEU A 661 -26.69 12.74 -11.43
CA LEU A 661 -27.58 13.53 -12.28
C LEU A 661 -28.98 13.64 -11.65
N GLY A 662 -29.53 14.86 -11.71
CA GLY A 662 -30.92 15.14 -11.37
C GLY A 662 -31.92 14.62 -12.41
N ALA A 663 -33.22 14.75 -12.11
CA ALA A 663 -34.29 14.38 -13.04
C ALA A 663 -34.22 15.14 -14.39
N ASP A 664 -33.60 16.33 -14.39
CA ASP A 664 -33.44 17.19 -15.56
C ASP A 664 -32.12 16.95 -16.31
N GLY A 665 -31.31 15.97 -15.89
CA GLY A 665 -30.03 15.62 -16.53
C GLY A 665 -28.86 16.57 -16.23
N ALA A 666 -29.07 17.59 -15.39
CA ALA A 666 -28.00 18.45 -14.90
C ALA A 666 -27.19 17.73 -13.79
N ASP A 667 -25.87 17.95 -13.80
CA ASP A 667 -25.02 17.61 -12.68
C ASP A 667 -25.46 18.44 -11.47
N ILE A 668 -25.75 17.76 -10.37
CA ILE A 668 -26.13 18.44 -9.16
C ILE A 668 -24.88 18.57 -8.29
N ALA A 669 -24.22 19.73 -8.34
CA ALA A 669 -23.46 20.20 -7.18
C ALA A 669 -24.49 20.58 -6.10
N HIS A 670 -24.54 19.81 -5.02
CA HIS A 670 -25.73 19.67 -4.18
C HIS A 670 -26.02 20.83 -3.22
N ASP A 671 -27.31 21.21 -3.20
CA ASP A 671 -28.06 21.76 -2.06
C ASP A 671 -27.87 20.96 -0.77
#